data_AF-A0A559L8J8-F1
#
_entry.id   AF-A0A559L8J8-F1
#
_cell.length_a   1.000
_cell.length_b   1.000
_cell.length_c   1.000
_cell.angle_alpha   90.00
_cell.angle_beta   90.00
_cell.angle_gamma   90.00
#
_symmetry.space_group_name_H-M   'P 1'
#
loop_
_entity.id
_entity.type
_entity.pdbx_description
1 polymer ?
#
loop_
_entity_poly.entity_id
_entity_poly.type
_entity_poly.pdbx_seq_one_letter_code
_entity_poly.pdbx_strand_id
1 'polypeptide(L)'
;MAGLSREQPLMPGAFGPEDYIGFYEDPFGVLDGSETSGEKQEQRVSWAVKKLPNLDIVDLDWHKYNPPKALRKAPNITSQVLLDVLQSSVENVNARIIEEDRQKKENEEQRKQEENEKGKSKEPYLPIIIPTEPLVEEKTSHTVPPPKIKKEILMTTFGPSVVTKADARANKRRLFALRRFFQRSDERGESSATGAALGALREQVAEAEHASEGLSRLTKLNSVEEVECVSCLDDFHPKDVIKVPCHNYCRDCFVRLVTAACQNEQQWPPKCCLNEIPVKTVMRFIPSDLKKTFEERSKEWELPVSDRVYCSNPNCNLWIKPKRIYPGKRQGICDRSHVTCTLCRGPAHAGEDCPQDVDMSLTNQLAEDEGWKRCFNCNALVEHREACQHMTCRCGTQFCYVCSRRWRTCTCTMEDLQALKEGVVSRRAERRAQELEEAEELRHILLQIEEFEREEALKAELLRLEQERLEEERRQRELEERVRQESIRRRDIEVKYQELRIVLDELHDLQQVLLDVDQEEEAENMIINIRAAKQELEMKHGTELSDLKALALAKMTEKENSLNKDFRIRAAEENELEEAYHERLKAYWKDKDNGDQEVENSMLALRKRMDQKHHAWQKWKADQLKVLEAKLDDNRTYREELMYSAKHRLDDSCKEKEAEMMRRMAAEKKWLEAVILEREKLLNEWEAQEVEGDADSIFAVESEDSGDGHYVIATAF
;
A
#
# COMPACT_ATOMS: atom_id res chain seq x y z
N MET A 1 49.16 11.07 -43.49
CA MET A 1 48.89 10.89 -42.05
C MET A 1 48.53 12.23 -41.45
N ALA A 2 47.25 12.44 -41.16
CA ALA A 2 46.72 13.40 -40.18
C ALA A 2 45.22 13.10 -40.08
N GLY A 3 44.83 12.50 -38.96
CA GLY A 3 43.47 12.01 -38.72
C GLY A 3 42.53 13.13 -38.31
N LEU A 4 41.30 13.04 -38.80
CA LEU A 4 40.14 13.84 -38.42
C LEU A 4 39.63 13.36 -37.05
N SER A 5 39.69 14.22 -36.03
CA SER A 5 38.98 14.01 -34.78
C SER A 5 37.57 14.60 -34.91
N ARG A 6 36.57 13.71 -34.92
CA ARG A 6 35.15 14.02 -34.87
C ARG A 6 34.77 14.13 -33.39
N GLU A 7 34.61 15.34 -32.88
CA GLU A 7 34.03 15.57 -31.56
C GLU A 7 32.56 15.16 -31.58
N GLN A 8 32.22 14.11 -30.83
CA GLN A 8 30.85 13.82 -30.40
C GLN A 8 30.54 14.73 -29.20
N PRO A 9 29.36 15.38 -29.12
CA PRO A 9 28.90 15.92 -27.86
C PRO A 9 28.46 14.76 -26.96
N LEU A 10 29.19 14.57 -25.87
CA LEU A 10 28.79 13.79 -24.70
C LEU A 10 27.52 14.37 -24.09
N MET A 11 26.64 13.49 -23.61
CA MET A 11 25.47 13.79 -22.80
C MET A 11 25.86 14.34 -21.42
N PRO A 12 25.20 15.42 -20.95
CA PRO A 12 24.88 15.61 -19.54
C PRO A 12 23.37 15.85 -19.36
N GLY A 13 22.67 15.44 -18.32
CA GLY A 13 23.04 14.85 -17.04
C GLY A 13 21.73 14.47 -16.32
N ALA A 14 21.85 13.65 -15.29
CA ALA A 14 20.74 13.11 -14.51
C ALA A 14 19.91 14.20 -13.80
N PHE A 15 18.61 13.91 -13.66
CA PHE A 15 17.62 14.72 -12.96
C PHE A 15 17.96 14.87 -11.47
N GLY A 16 18.04 16.12 -11.01
CA GLY A 16 18.14 16.47 -9.59
C GLY A 16 16.89 17.22 -9.12
N PRO A 17 16.49 17.09 -7.84
CA PRO A 17 15.39 17.87 -7.25
C PRO A 17 15.61 19.40 -7.28
N GLU A 18 16.85 19.83 -7.53
CA GLU A 18 17.31 21.22 -7.46
C GLU A 18 16.94 22.06 -8.70
N ASP A 19 16.42 21.44 -9.78
CA ASP A 19 16.08 22.12 -11.04
C ASP A 19 14.70 22.83 -11.01
N TYR A 20 13.98 22.74 -9.89
CA TYR A 20 12.60 23.27 -9.72
C TYR A 20 12.51 24.58 -8.93
N ILE A 21 13.60 25.34 -8.78
CA ILE A 21 13.55 26.64 -8.09
C ILE A 21 14.27 27.70 -8.93
N GLY A 22 13.50 28.35 -9.80
CA GLY A 22 13.89 29.60 -10.44
C GLY A 22 12.96 30.72 -9.97
N PHE A 23 13.42 31.51 -8.99
CA PHE A 23 12.81 32.79 -8.65
C PHE A 23 12.76 33.69 -9.90
N TYR A 24 11.56 34.12 -10.29
CA TYR A 24 11.40 35.29 -11.14
C TYR A 24 10.34 36.21 -10.54
N GLU A 25 10.68 37.49 -10.53
CA GLU A 25 9.83 38.59 -10.11
C GLU A 25 8.53 38.62 -10.93
N ASP A 26 7.48 39.07 -10.25
CA ASP A 26 6.12 39.32 -10.71
C ASP A 26 5.97 39.48 -12.25
N PRO A 27 5.33 38.52 -12.95
CA PRO A 27 5.03 38.62 -14.38
C PRO A 27 4.12 39.81 -14.73
N PHE A 28 3.46 40.42 -13.74
CA PHE A 28 2.56 41.57 -13.93
C PHE A 28 3.26 42.93 -13.75
N GLY A 29 4.51 42.97 -13.29
CA GLY A 29 5.28 44.22 -13.10
C GLY A 29 5.66 44.95 -14.40
N VAL A 30 5.48 44.32 -15.56
CA VAL A 30 5.78 44.91 -16.88
C VAL A 30 4.61 45.74 -17.43
N LEU A 31 3.43 45.70 -16.79
CA LEU A 31 2.25 46.43 -17.25
C LEU A 31 2.09 47.86 -16.69
N ASP A 32 2.90 48.28 -15.72
CA ASP A 32 2.74 49.58 -15.03
C ASP A 32 3.74 50.67 -15.48
N GLY A 33 4.57 50.38 -16.51
CA GLY A 33 5.59 51.31 -17.01
C GLY A 33 5.20 52.13 -18.25
N SER A 34 4.02 51.89 -18.84
CA SER A 34 3.68 52.39 -20.18
C SER A 34 2.45 53.32 -20.22
N GLU A 35 2.22 54.10 -19.18
CA GLU A 35 1.30 55.25 -19.23
C GLU A 35 2.08 56.57 -19.18
N THR A 36 2.83 56.92 -20.23
CA THR A 36 3.13 58.33 -20.60
C THR A 36 3.91 58.42 -21.92
N SER A 37 3.27 58.13 -23.06
CA SER A 37 3.48 58.86 -24.32
C SER A 37 2.62 58.23 -25.41
N GLY A 38 1.55 58.93 -25.81
CA GLY A 38 0.72 58.52 -26.93
C GLY A 38 1.46 58.67 -28.25
N GLU A 39 2.02 57.58 -28.75
CA GLU A 39 2.31 57.40 -30.17
C GLU A 39 1.69 56.07 -30.63
N LYS A 40 1.02 56.14 -31.78
CA LYS A 40 0.14 55.13 -32.38
C LYS A 40 0.67 53.70 -32.22
N GLN A 41 0.08 52.97 -31.27
CA GLN A 41 0.27 51.53 -31.13
C GLN A 41 -0.58 50.84 -32.21
N GLU A 42 -0.02 50.69 -33.42
CA GLU A 42 -0.54 49.71 -34.37
C GLU A 42 -0.58 48.35 -33.67
N GLN A 43 -1.75 47.70 -33.67
CA GLN A 43 -1.92 46.36 -33.13
C GLN A 43 -0.84 45.44 -33.70
N ARG A 44 0.12 45.03 -32.85
CA ARG A 44 1.15 44.03 -33.14
C ARG A 44 0.44 42.69 -33.31
N VAL A 45 -0.07 42.43 -34.52
CA VAL A 45 -0.72 41.14 -34.81
C VAL A 45 0.35 40.07 -34.83
N SER A 46 0.26 39.16 -33.86
CA SER A 46 1.12 37.97 -33.70
C SER A 46 1.34 37.24 -35.02
N TRP A 47 2.60 36.89 -35.29
CA TRP A 47 2.98 36.12 -36.47
C TRP A 47 2.29 34.75 -36.52
N ALA A 48 2.09 34.12 -35.35
CA ALA A 48 1.38 32.86 -35.19
C ALA A 48 -0.08 32.98 -35.67
N VAL A 49 -0.80 34.03 -35.25
CA VAL A 49 -2.20 34.29 -35.62
C VAL A 49 -2.38 34.48 -37.14
N LYS A 50 -1.36 34.98 -37.84
CA LYS A 50 -1.41 35.20 -39.30
C LYS A 50 -1.12 33.97 -40.15
N LYS A 51 -0.38 32.97 -39.63
CA LYS A 51 0.11 31.83 -40.44
C LYS A 51 -0.33 30.43 -39.97
N LEU A 52 -0.81 30.26 -38.73
CA LEU A 52 -1.31 28.97 -38.22
C LEU A 52 -2.63 28.42 -38.77
N PRO A 53 -3.55 29.15 -39.43
CA PRO A 53 -4.85 28.56 -39.79
C PRO A 53 -4.82 27.46 -40.87
N ASN A 54 -3.66 27.15 -41.47
CA ASN A 54 -3.61 26.47 -42.78
C ASN A 54 -2.59 25.31 -42.87
N LEU A 55 -2.33 24.59 -41.78
CA LEU A 55 -1.72 23.26 -41.87
C LEU A 55 -2.76 22.20 -41.51
N ASP A 56 -2.98 21.25 -42.42
CA ASP A 56 -3.54 19.94 -42.07
C ASP A 56 -2.53 19.24 -41.15
N ILE A 57 -2.73 19.38 -39.83
CA ILE A 57 -1.90 18.82 -38.74
C ILE A 57 -2.04 17.28 -38.65
N VAL A 58 -2.44 16.61 -39.73
CA VAL A 58 -2.75 15.17 -39.73
C VAL A 58 -1.52 14.31 -40.07
N ASP A 59 -0.49 14.89 -40.69
CA ASP A 59 0.69 14.14 -41.20
C ASP A 59 2.04 14.58 -40.57
N LEU A 60 1.99 15.24 -39.41
CA LEU A 60 3.18 15.69 -38.69
C LEU A 60 3.64 14.63 -37.66
N ASP A 61 4.79 14.02 -37.93
CA ASP A 61 5.48 13.12 -36.99
C ASP A 61 6.22 13.93 -35.91
N TRP A 62 5.45 14.40 -34.92
CA TRP A 62 5.93 15.27 -33.84
C TRP A 62 6.92 14.59 -32.88
N HIS A 63 7.01 13.26 -32.91
CA HIS A 63 7.95 12.44 -32.13
C HIS A 63 9.43 12.75 -32.43
N LYS A 64 9.70 13.33 -33.60
CA LYS A 64 11.06 13.73 -34.02
C LYS A 64 11.57 15.02 -33.35
N TYR A 65 10.69 15.74 -32.64
CA TYR A 65 11.02 17.00 -31.99
C TYR A 65 11.16 16.79 -30.49
N ASN A 66 12.08 17.54 -29.88
CA ASN A 66 12.27 17.52 -28.43
C ASN A 66 11.12 18.26 -27.72
N PRO A 67 10.81 17.91 -26.46
CA PRO A 67 9.80 18.61 -25.68
C PRO A 67 10.18 20.08 -25.46
N PRO A 68 9.21 21.01 -25.49
CA PRO A 68 9.45 22.43 -25.28
C PRO A 68 9.98 22.73 -23.87
N LYS A 69 10.83 23.76 -23.76
CA LYS A 69 11.42 24.18 -22.48
C LYS A 69 10.37 24.64 -21.46
N ALA A 70 9.24 25.18 -21.92
CA ALA A 70 8.13 25.61 -21.08
C ALA A 70 7.61 24.50 -20.15
N LEU A 71 7.62 23.23 -20.58
CA LEU A 71 7.17 22.10 -19.77
C LEU A 71 8.00 21.86 -18.50
N ARG A 72 9.24 22.39 -18.45
CA ARG A 72 10.12 22.32 -17.27
C ARG A 72 9.93 23.48 -16.30
N LYS A 73 9.21 24.54 -16.70
CA LYS A 73 8.97 25.71 -15.86
C LYS A 73 7.73 25.45 -15.00
N ALA A 74 7.93 25.32 -13.70
CA ALA A 74 6.86 25.06 -12.74
C ALA A 74 7.01 25.95 -11.49
N PRO A 75 6.86 27.29 -11.62
CA PRO A 75 6.99 28.19 -10.49
C PRO A 75 5.85 27.95 -9.49
N ASN A 76 6.15 28.09 -8.20
CA ASN A 76 5.19 28.08 -7.08
C ASN A 76 4.48 26.75 -6.79
N ILE A 77 4.90 25.64 -7.39
CA ILE A 77 4.40 24.31 -7.04
C ILE A 77 5.18 23.75 -5.87
N THR A 78 4.48 23.53 -4.76
CA THR A 78 5.05 23.02 -3.50
C THR A 78 4.48 21.66 -3.08
N SER A 79 3.42 21.20 -3.74
CA SER A 79 2.81 19.89 -3.47
C SER A 79 3.68 18.77 -4.02
N GLN A 80 4.09 17.84 -3.15
CA GLN A 80 4.91 16.69 -3.55
C GLN A 80 4.23 15.83 -4.62
N VAL A 81 2.92 15.60 -4.49
CA VAL A 81 2.13 14.82 -5.48
C VAL A 81 2.23 15.47 -6.86
N LEU A 82 2.11 16.79 -6.93
CA LEU A 82 2.23 17.50 -8.21
C LEU A 82 3.67 17.44 -8.74
N LEU A 83 4.69 17.63 -7.90
CA LEU A 83 6.09 17.51 -8.32
C LEU A 83 6.40 16.14 -8.94
N ASP A 84 5.94 15.06 -8.30
CA ASP A 84 6.11 13.69 -8.80
C ASP A 84 5.37 13.47 -10.12
N VAL A 85 4.15 14.02 -10.26
CA VAL A 85 3.37 14.01 -11.51
C VAL A 85 4.10 14.79 -12.62
N LEU A 86 4.68 15.95 -12.32
CA LEU A 86 5.43 16.76 -13.29
C LEU A 86 6.66 16.04 -13.82
N GLN A 87 7.43 15.40 -12.94
CA GLN A 87 8.60 14.63 -13.33
C GLN A 87 8.19 13.41 -14.17
N SER A 88 7.24 12.61 -13.66
CA SER A 88 6.84 11.35 -14.29
C SER A 88 6.14 11.54 -15.63
N SER A 89 5.36 12.61 -15.80
CA SER A 89 4.60 12.86 -17.03
C SER A 89 5.46 13.01 -18.27
N VAL A 90 6.54 13.81 -18.20
CA VAL A 90 7.44 14.02 -19.34
C VAL A 90 8.22 12.75 -19.66
N GLU A 91 8.67 12.01 -18.63
CA GLU A 91 9.37 10.74 -18.79
C GLU A 91 8.46 9.67 -19.42
N ASN A 92 7.21 9.54 -18.96
CA ASN A 92 6.23 8.60 -19.48
C ASN A 92 5.90 8.87 -20.96
N VAL A 93 5.68 10.14 -21.32
CA VAL A 93 5.40 10.50 -22.72
C VAL A 93 6.61 10.21 -23.60
N ASN A 94 7.84 10.54 -23.17
CA ASN A 94 9.06 10.18 -23.89
C ASN A 94 9.21 8.67 -24.06
N ALA A 95 8.99 7.89 -22.99
CA ALA A 95 9.08 6.44 -23.02
C ALA A 95 8.05 5.83 -23.99
N ARG A 96 6.81 6.35 -23.99
CA ARG A 96 5.76 5.93 -24.93
C ARG A 96 6.15 6.20 -26.37
N ILE A 97 6.72 7.36 -26.66
CA ILE A 97 7.20 7.70 -28.02
C ILE A 97 8.32 6.76 -28.47
N ILE A 98 9.31 6.50 -27.60
CA ILE A 98 10.43 5.58 -27.91
C ILE A 98 9.90 4.18 -28.24
N GLU A 99 8.92 3.71 -27.47
CA GLU A 99 8.32 2.39 -27.66
C GLU A 99 7.48 2.32 -28.96
N GLU A 100 6.68 3.34 -29.26
CA GLU A 100 5.93 3.42 -30.51
C GLU A 100 6.86 3.44 -31.73
N ASP A 101 7.97 4.16 -31.66
CA ASP A 101 8.98 4.20 -32.73
C ASP A 101 9.70 2.86 -32.90
N ARG A 102 9.95 2.13 -31.80
CA ARG A 102 10.48 0.75 -31.86
C ARG A 102 9.49 -0.17 -32.58
N GLN A 103 8.21 -0.11 -32.21
CA GLN A 103 7.15 -0.92 -32.84
C GLN A 103 6.98 -0.58 -34.31
N LYS A 104 7.04 0.71 -34.69
CA LYS A 104 7.00 1.13 -36.11
C LYS A 104 8.17 0.54 -36.91
N LYS A 105 9.38 0.55 -36.37
CA LYS A 105 10.57 -0.04 -37.02
C LYS A 105 10.43 -1.55 -37.17
N GLU A 106 9.96 -2.25 -36.14
CA GLU A 106 9.71 -3.69 -36.19
C GLU A 106 8.63 -4.04 -37.23
N ASN A 107 7.54 -3.27 -37.29
CA ASN A 107 6.50 -3.43 -38.30
C ASN A 107 7.02 -3.15 -39.72
N GLU A 108 7.89 -2.15 -39.90
CA GLU A 108 8.49 -1.86 -41.21
C GLU A 108 9.48 -2.96 -41.64
N GLU A 109 10.26 -3.50 -40.71
CA GLU A 109 11.13 -4.65 -40.96
C GLU A 109 10.33 -5.91 -41.31
N GLN A 110 9.22 -6.17 -40.61
CA GLN A 110 8.29 -7.25 -40.94
C GLN A 110 7.69 -7.07 -42.33
N ARG A 111 7.24 -5.85 -42.70
CA ARG A 111 6.74 -5.57 -44.06
C ARG A 111 7.83 -5.78 -45.12
N LYS A 112 9.07 -5.35 -44.87
CA LYS A 112 10.21 -5.58 -45.77
C LYS A 112 10.52 -7.07 -45.89
N GLN A 113 10.42 -7.84 -44.81
CA GLN A 113 10.59 -9.30 -44.85
C GLN A 113 9.48 -9.98 -45.67
N GLU A 114 8.22 -9.60 -45.47
CA GLU A 114 7.08 -10.09 -46.27
C GLU A 114 7.19 -9.74 -47.75
N GLU A 115 7.66 -8.54 -48.10
CA GLU A 115 7.93 -8.13 -49.48
C GLU A 115 9.08 -8.92 -50.11
N ASN A 116 10.12 -9.22 -49.33
CA ASN A 116 11.27 -10.00 -49.78
C ASN A 116 10.92 -11.51 -49.92
N GLU A 117 9.98 -12.02 -49.13
CA GLU A 117 9.41 -13.36 -49.31
C GLU A 117 8.49 -13.43 -50.53
N LYS A 118 7.68 -12.40 -50.81
CA LYS A 118 6.90 -12.28 -52.06
C LYS A 118 7.78 -12.10 -53.30
N GLY A 119 8.99 -11.56 -53.15
CA GLY A 119 9.99 -11.44 -54.23
C GLY A 119 10.65 -12.77 -54.62
N LYS A 120 10.62 -13.79 -53.75
CA LYS A 120 11.23 -15.11 -53.99
C LYS A 120 10.32 -16.11 -54.72
N SER A 121 9.07 -15.74 -55.03
CA SER A 121 8.10 -16.59 -55.74
C SER A 121 7.84 -16.16 -57.20
N LYS A 122 8.85 -15.66 -57.91
CA LYS A 122 8.78 -15.51 -59.38
C LYS A 122 9.69 -16.52 -60.07
N GLU A 123 9.07 -17.48 -60.74
CA GLU A 123 9.70 -18.49 -61.61
C GLU A 123 10.52 -17.87 -62.76
N PRO A 124 11.53 -18.59 -63.30
CA PRO A 124 12.52 -18.02 -64.20
C PRO A 124 12.00 -17.84 -65.63
N TYR A 125 12.35 -16.70 -66.24
CA TYR A 125 12.16 -16.38 -67.65
C TYR A 125 12.73 -17.46 -68.59
N LEU A 126 11.92 -17.92 -69.56
CA LEU A 126 12.37 -18.65 -70.75
C LEU A 126 12.76 -17.65 -71.87
N PRO A 127 13.78 -17.97 -72.71
CA PRO A 127 14.33 -17.05 -73.69
C PRO A 127 13.48 -16.94 -74.97
N ILE A 128 13.44 -15.72 -75.49
CA ILE A 128 12.76 -15.29 -76.72
C ILE A 128 13.36 -16.03 -77.93
N ILE A 129 12.53 -16.80 -78.63
CA ILE A 129 12.81 -17.30 -79.99
C ILE A 129 11.92 -16.50 -80.94
N ILE A 130 12.55 -15.84 -81.92
CA ILE A 130 11.91 -15.13 -83.03
C ILE A 130 11.57 -16.15 -84.13
N PRO A 131 10.31 -16.21 -84.60
CA PRO A 131 10.08 -16.45 -86.01
C PRO A 131 9.12 -15.41 -86.63
N THR A 132 9.66 -14.77 -87.67
CA THR A 132 9.05 -14.20 -88.88
C THR A 132 7.53 -14.23 -89.08
N GLU A 133 7.00 -13.03 -89.34
CA GLU A 133 5.81 -12.66 -90.14
C GLU A 133 5.52 -13.58 -91.35
N PRO A 134 4.26 -13.72 -91.86
CA PRO A 134 3.52 -12.55 -92.35
C PRO A 134 1.97 -12.56 -92.40
N LEU A 135 1.44 -11.34 -92.60
CA LEU A 135 0.32 -10.91 -93.46
C LEU A 135 -1.15 -11.19 -93.07
N VAL A 136 -1.91 -10.08 -93.11
CA VAL A 136 -3.20 -9.86 -93.81
C VAL A 136 -4.50 -9.66 -92.99
N GLU A 137 -4.97 -8.41 -93.13
CA GLU A 137 -6.35 -7.92 -93.36
C GLU A 137 -7.30 -7.46 -92.24
N GLU A 138 -7.93 -6.34 -92.60
CA GLU A 138 -8.91 -5.50 -91.93
C GLU A 138 -10.30 -6.16 -91.77
N LYS A 139 -11.05 -5.75 -90.74
CA LYS A 139 -12.37 -5.08 -90.87
C LYS A 139 -13.04 -4.84 -89.49
N THR A 140 -13.43 -3.57 -89.28
CA THR A 140 -14.71 -3.00 -88.75
C THR A 140 -15.64 -3.92 -87.91
N SER A 141 -16.31 -3.54 -86.82
CA SER A 141 -16.95 -2.25 -86.45
C SER A 141 -17.40 -2.25 -84.97
N HIS A 142 -17.42 -1.05 -84.37
CA HIS A 142 -18.29 -0.43 -83.35
C HIS A 142 -19.32 -1.29 -82.53
N THR A 143 -19.69 -1.03 -81.27
CA THR A 143 -20.09 0.25 -80.62
C THR A 143 -20.44 0.02 -79.11
N VAL A 144 -20.38 1.11 -78.31
CA VAL A 144 -21.24 1.47 -77.13
C VAL A 144 -20.82 1.06 -75.68
N PRO A 145 -21.12 1.91 -74.66
CA PRO A 145 -20.20 2.21 -73.53
C PRO A 145 -20.83 1.99 -72.11
N PRO A 146 -20.54 2.78 -71.03
CA PRO A 146 -20.30 2.31 -69.64
C PRO A 146 -21.60 2.46 -68.77
N PRO A 147 -21.70 2.49 -67.40
CA PRO A 147 -20.68 2.84 -66.39
C PRO A 147 -20.84 2.30 -64.92
N LYS A 148 -19.92 2.77 -64.04
CA LYS A 148 -20.05 3.20 -62.62
C LYS A 148 -20.65 2.28 -61.54
N ILE A 149 -19.88 2.13 -60.45
CA ILE A 149 -20.33 1.62 -59.14
C ILE A 149 -20.19 2.75 -58.11
N LYS A 150 -21.26 2.96 -57.32
CA LYS A 150 -21.26 3.65 -56.02
C LYS A 150 -21.74 2.69 -54.93
N LYS A 151 -21.23 2.96 -53.73
CA LYS A 151 -21.46 2.34 -52.42
C LYS A 151 -22.93 2.34 -52.00
N GLU A 152 -23.30 1.40 -51.12
CA GLU A 152 -23.80 1.70 -49.77
C GLU A 152 -24.07 0.41 -48.95
N ILE A 153 -23.80 0.49 -47.65
CA ILE A 153 -24.07 -0.51 -46.62
C ILE A 153 -25.13 0.10 -45.71
N LEU A 154 -26.15 -0.68 -45.31
CA LEU A 154 -26.87 -0.46 -44.05
C LEU A 154 -27.49 -1.75 -43.48
N MET A 155 -27.10 -2.04 -42.23
CA MET A 155 -27.77 -2.64 -41.06
C MET A 155 -28.83 -3.76 -41.15
N THR A 156 -28.77 -4.66 -40.15
CA THR A 156 -29.78 -4.97 -39.07
C THR A 156 -29.72 -6.47 -38.69
N THR A 157 -29.23 -6.84 -37.49
CA THR A 157 -29.87 -7.14 -36.18
C THR A 157 -30.52 -8.54 -35.97
N PHE A 158 -30.34 -9.05 -34.72
CA PHE A 158 -31.05 -10.10 -33.94
C PHE A 158 -30.58 -11.59 -33.94
N GLY A 159 -30.33 -12.12 -32.73
CA GLY A 159 -30.09 -13.55 -32.35
C GLY A 159 -31.39 -14.37 -32.20
N PRO A 160 -31.49 -15.50 -31.42
CA PRO A 160 -30.68 -15.97 -30.27
C PRO A 160 -30.42 -17.51 -30.13
N SER A 161 -29.65 -17.90 -29.08
CA SER A 161 -29.58 -19.15 -28.26
C SER A 161 -29.58 -20.58 -28.88
N VAL A 162 -28.69 -21.46 -28.35
CA VAL A 162 -29.00 -22.66 -27.51
C VAL A 162 -27.74 -23.53 -27.24
N VAL A 163 -27.73 -24.11 -26.04
CA VAL A 163 -26.77 -24.94 -25.29
C VAL A 163 -26.54 -26.37 -25.84
N THR A 164 -25.35 -26.98 -25.65
CA THR A 164 -25.13 -28.30 -24.96
C THR A 164 -23.67 -28.82 -24.99
N LYS A 165 -23.17 -29.18 -23.79
CA LYS A 165 -22.40 -30.37 -23.30
C LYS A 165 -21.60 -31.23 -24.32
N ALA A 166 -20.48 -31.91 -24.05
CA ALA A 166 -19.82 -32.41 -22.83
C ALA A 166 -18.46 -33.08 -23.16
N ASP A 167 -17.64 -33.25 -22.09
CA ASP A 167 -16.65 -34.31 -21.77
C ASP A 167 -15.43 -34.56 -22.69
N ALA A 168 -14.16 -34.38 -22.27
CA ALA A 168 -13.36 -34.86 -21.11
C ALA A 168 -12.72 -36.26 -21.25
N ARG A 169 -11.36 -36.30 -21.25
CA ARG A 169 -10.43 -37.17 -20.45
C ARG A 169 -9.05 -37.27 -21.14
N ALA A 170 -7.97 -36.73 -20.54
CA ALA A 170 -7.06 -37.33 -19.53
C ALA A 170 -5.75 -37.83 -20.22
N ASN A 171 -4.51 -37.69 -19.70
CA ASN A 171 -4.03 -37.85 -18.33
C ASN A 171 -2.54 -37.43 -18.17
N LYS A 172 -2.21 -36.76 -17.04
CA LYS A 172 -1.14 -37.05 -16.03
C LYS A 172 0.34 -37.10 -16.47
N ARG A 173 1.31 -36.46 -15.80
CA ARG A 173 1.82 -36.61 -14.39
C ARG A 173 3.06 -35.67 -14.27
N ARG A 174 3.43 -34.99 -13.17
CA ARG A 174 3.90 -35.45 -11.84
C ARG A 174 4.21 -34.23 -10.93
N LEU A 175 4.13 -34.43 -9.62
CA LEU A 175 4.45 -33.49 -8.52
C LEU A 175 5.27 -34.26 -7.45
N PHE A 176 5.72 -33.54 -6.41
CA PHE A 176 6.52 -33.85 -5.20
C PHE A 176 8.03 -33.54 -5.30
N ALA A 177 8.74 -33.01 -4.30
CA ALA A 177 8.44 -32.27 -3.05
C ALA A 177 9.76 -31.84 -2.36
N LEU A 178 9.71 -30.70 -1.65
CA LEU A 178 10.33 -30.34 -0.35
C LEU A 178 11.85 -30.47 -0.03
N ARG A 179 12.44 -29.29 0.23
CA ARG A 179 13.14 -28.79 1.45
C ARG A 179 14.39 -29.49 2.05
N ARG A 180 15.39 -28.61 2.29
CA ARG A 180 16.17 -28.35 3.55
C ARG A 180 17.67 -28.74 3.49
N PHE A 181 18.58 -27.78 3.73
CA PHE A 181 19.41 -27.68 4.97
C PHE A 181 20.39 -26.48 4.94
N PHE A 182 20.62 -25.92 6.14
CA PHE A 182 21.44 -24.76 6.50
C PHE A 182 22.95 -25.05 6.56
N GLN A 183 23.81 -24.05 6.29
CA GLN A 183 24.70 -23.40 7.29
C GLN A 183 25.61 -22.32 6.66
N ARG A 184 25.65 -21.13 7.32
CA ARG A 184 26.79 -20.24 7.67
C ARG A 184 27.80 -19.85 6.56
N SER A 185 28.31 -18.61 6.43
CA SER A 185 28.47 -17.48 7.38
C SER A 185 29.01 -16.24 6.63
N ASP A 186 28.63 -15.07 7.13
CA ASP A 186 29.38 -13.81 7.35
C ASP A 186 30.18 -13.09 6.24
N GLU A 187 29.73 -11.85 5.96
CA GLU A 187 30.39 -10.57 6.32
C GLU A 187 30.72 -9.53 5.20
N ARG A 188 30.26 -8.30 5.50
CA ARG A 188 30.75 -6.93 5.16
C ARG A 188 30.33 -6.22 3.87
N GLY A 189 29.86 -4.98 4.07
CA GLY A 189 30.06 -3.87 3.13
C GLY A 189 28.98 -2.78 3.16
N GLU A 190 29.09 -1.86 4.10
CA GLU A 190 28.22 -0.71 4.35
C GLU A 190 28.26 0.39 3.27
N SER A 191 27.14 1.09 3.10
CA SER A 191 26.97 2.57 2.99
C SER A 191 25.53 2.80 2.52
N SER A 192 24.71 3.74 2.98
CA SER A 192 24.94 5.11 3.41
C SER A 192 23.75 5.57 4.29
N ALA A 193 24.03 6.58 5.12
CA ALA A 193 23.12 7.39 5.94
C ALA A 193 21.79 7.69 5.22
N THR A 194 20.62 7.50 5.83
CA THR A 194 20.00 8.45 6.77
C THR A 194 18.95 7.76 7.67
N GLY A 195 19.33 6.73 8.41
CA GLY A 195 18.49 6.07 9.43
C GLY A 195 18.82 6.44 10.88
N ALA A 196 19.58 7.53 11.10
CA ALA A 196 20.31 7.79 12.34
C ALA A 196 19.65 8.75 13.34
N ALA A 197 18.32 8.96 13.28
CA ALA A 197 17.64 9.91 14.18
C ALA A 197 16.43 9.37 14.97
N LEU A 198 15.94 8.15 14.69
CA LEU A 198 14.79 7.57 15.43
C LEU A 198 15.03 6.13 15.91
N GLY A 199 16.30 5.72 16.04
CA GLY A 199 16.73 4.55 16.83
C GLY A 199 17.35 4.94 18.19
N ALA A 200 17.73 6.20 18.37
CA ALA A 200 18.56 6.66 19.48
C ALA A 200 17.80 7.05 20.77
N LEU A 201 16.49 6.77 20.88
CA LEU A 201 15.71 7.03 22.10
C LEU A 201 15.14 5.77 22.77
N ARG A 202 15.50 4.57 22.32
CA ARG A 202 15.05 3.32 22.97
C ARG A 202 16.17 2.47 23.59
N GLU A 203 17.35 3.06 23.78
CA GLU A 203 18.50 2.39 24.42
C GLU A 203 19.30 3.34 25.34
N GLN A 204 18.60 4.23 26.05
CA GLN A 204 19.15 5.05 27.15
C GLN A 204 18.35 4.91 28.47
N VAL A 205 17.89 3.69 28.78
CA VAL A 205 17.52 3.30 30.16
C VAL A 205 18.26 2.02 30.59
N ALA A 206 19.20 1.50 29.77
CA ALA A 206 19.84 0.21 30.06
C ALA A 206 21.24 0.30 30.68
N GLU A 207 22.02 1.38 30.52
CA GLU A 207 23.39 1.41 31.06
C GLU A 207 23.80 2.80 31.57
N ALA A 208 23.39 3.10 32.81
CA ALA A 208 23.96 4.18 33.63
C ALA A 208 24.82 3.64 34.79
N GLU A 209 25.25 2.37 34.78
CA GLU A 209 25.98 1.78 35.93
C GLU A 209 27.16 0.87 35.58
N HIS A 210 27.77 1.00 34.40
CA HIS A 210 29.00 0.26 34.09
C HIS A 210 30.11 1.12 33.47
N ALA A 211 30.61 2.07 34.26
CA ALA A 211 32.03 2.46 34.27
C ALA A 211 32.33 3.43 35.43
N SER A 212 32.37 2.91 36.66
CA SER A 212 33.49 3.29 37.53
C SER A 212 34.46 2.11 37.49
N GLU A 213 35.37 2.21 36.54
CA GLU A 213 36.51 1.36 36.38
C GLU A 213 37.33 1.27 37.68
N GLY A 214 38.03 0.15 37.84
CA GLY A 214 39.44 0.26 38.19
C GLY A 214 39.77 0.52 39.66
N LEU A 215 39.74 -0.58 40.41
CA LEU A 215 40.88 -0.96 41.25
C LEU A 215 41.11 -0.15 42.56
N SER A 216 40.26 -0.42 43.54
CA SER A 216 40.66 -0.76 44.91
C SER A 216 39.49 -1.54 45.52
N ARG A 217 39.48 -2.87 45.64
CA ARG A 217 40.49 -3.72 46.26
C ARG A 217 41.21 -2.99 47.39
N LEU A 218 40.46 -2.73 48.47
CA LEU A 218 40.85 -3.02 49.85
C LEU A 218 39.59 -3.01 50.75
N THR A 219 39.11 -4.21 51.14
CA THR A 219 38.20 -4.53 52.29
C THR A 219 36.72 -4.10 52.15
N LYS A 220 35.67 -4.89 52.44
CA LYS A 220 35.39 -6.07 53.31
C LYS A 220 34.37 -6.97 52.57
N LEU A 221 34.54 -8.27 52.34
CA LEU A 221 34.53 -9.45 53.23
C LEU A 221 33.28 -9.59 54.13
N ASN A 222 32.48 -10.62 53.80
CA ASN A 222 31.38 -11.29 54.51
C ASN A 222 30.08 -10.51 54.77
N SER A 223 29.06 -10.77 53.94
CA SER A 223 27.67 -10.78 54.38
C SER A 223 27.00 -12.04 53.84
N VAL A 224 26.75 -13.01 54.72
CA VAL A 224 25.78 -14.07 54.42
C VAL A 224 24.42 -13.39 54.36
N GLU A 225 23.64 -13.59 53.30
CA GLU A 225 22.27 -13.08 53.20
C GLU A 225 21.47 -13.56 54.43
N GLU A 226 21.12 -12.63 55.31
CA GLU A 226 20.27 -12.87 56.46
C GLU A 226 18.81 -13.02 55.98
N VAL A 227 18.03 -13.85 56.67
CA VAL A 227 16.65 -14.21 56.31
C VAL A 227 15.72 -13.79 57.45
N GLU A 228 14.73 -12.98 57.12
CA GLU A 228 13.76 -12.42 58.06
C GLU A 228 12.77 -13.49 58.58
N CYS A 229 12.46 -13.44 59.88
CA CYS A 229 11.37 -14.22 60.47
C CYS A 229 10.03 -13.50 60.36
N VAL A 230 9.04 -14.13 59.74
CA VAL A 230 7.69 -13.54 59.53
C VAL A 230 6.92 -13.17 60.82
N SER A 231 7.31 -13.71 61.98
CA SER A 231 6.59 -13.49 63.24
C SER A 231 7.21 -12.43 64.15
N CYS A 232 8.53 -12.24 64.14
CA CYS A 232 9.20 -11.22 64.94
C CYS A 232 9.80 -10.10 64.08
N LEU A 233 9.90 -10.31 62.76
CA LEU A 233 10.51 -9.40 61.78
C LEU A 233 12.01 -9.14 62.03
N ASP A 234 12.65 -10.02 62.82
CA ASP A 234 14.10 -10.00 63.04
C ASP A 234 14.81 -10.85 61.96
N ASP A 235 16.00 -10.42 61.58
CA ASP A 235 16.88 -11.10 60.63
C ASP A 235 17.73 -12.18 61.30
N PHE A 236 17.78 -13.37 60.69
CA PHE A 236 18.54 -14.50 61.20
C PHE A 236 19.39 -15.14 60.10
N HIS A 237 20.50 -15.76 60.48
CA HIS A 237 21.30 -16.54 59.53
C HIS A 237 20.44 -17.70 58.95
N PRO A 238 20.54 -18.03 57.64
CA PRO A 238 19.77 -19.10 56.98
C PRO A 238 19.78 -20.49 57.63
N LYS A 239 20.69 -20.74 58.58
CA LYS A 239 20.85 -22.01 59.31
C LYS A 239 20.00 -22.05 60.60
N ASP A 240 19.60 -20.90 61.11
CA ASP A 240 18.86 -20.75 62.37
C ASP A 240 17.36 -20.49 62.15
N VAL A 241 16.94 -20.40 60.89
CA VAL A 241 15.53 -20.31 60.48
C VAL A 241 14.95 -21.66 60.08
N ILE A 242 13.68 -21.87 60.42
CA ILE A 242 12.87 -23.01 60.02
C ILE A 242 12.04 -22.60 58.82
N LYS A 243 12.29 -23.26 57.68
CA LYS A 243 11.55 -23.04 56.44
C LYS A 243 10.24 -23.82 56.47
N VAL A 244 9.11 -23.11 56.45
CA VAL A 244 7.78 -23.68 56.21
C VAL A 244 7.34 -23.34 54.77
N PRO A 245 6.28 -23.95 54.21
CA PRO A 245 5.95 -23.80 52.79
C PRO A 245 5.78 -22.35 52.30
N CYS A 246 5.37 -21.44 53.18
CA CYS A 246 5.09 -20.04 52.86
C CYS A 246 6.14 -19.04 53.36
N HIS A 247 6.78 -19.29 54.51
CA HIS A 247 7.59 -18.29 55.21
C HIS A 247 8.71 -18.94 56.03
N ASN A 248 9.60 -18.10 56.58
CA ASN A 248 10.67 -18.52 57.48
C ASN A 248 10.35 -18.09 58.92
N TYR A 249 10.60 -18.97 59.89
CA TYR A 249 10.44 -18.68 61.32
C TYR A 249 11.74 -18.88 62.07
N CYS A 250 12.09 -18.00 63.00
CA CYS A 250 13.09 -18.33 64.01
C CYS A 250 12.56 -19.45 64.92
N ARG A 251 13.46 -20.16 65.61
CA ARG A 251 13.09 -21.32 66.44
C ARG A 251 12.05 -20.97 67.50
N ASP A 252 12.21 -19.83 68.17
CA ASP A 252 11.32 -19.43 69.26
C ASP A 252 9.92 -19.08 68.76
N CYS A 253 9.81 -18.35 67.65
CA CYS A 253 8.53 -18.04 67.03
C CYS A 253 7.83 -19.29 66.49
N PHE A 254 8.58 -20.24 65.91
CA PHE A 254 8.01 -21.52 65.46
C PHE A 254 7.48 -22.35 66.63
N VAL A 255 8.22 -22.42 67.75
CA VAL A 255 7.77 -23.12 68.96
C VAL A 255 6.53 -22.45 69.55
N ARG A 256 6.48 -21.11 69.59
CA ARG A 256 5.28 -20.36 70.02
C ARG A 256 4.07 -20.63 69.14
N LEU A 257 4.25 -20.65 67.82
CA LEU A 257 3.18 -20.96 66.86
C LEU A 257 2.59 -22.35 67.12
N VAL A 258 3.44 -23.37 67.27
CA VAL A 258 2.99 -24.74 67.55
C VAL A 258 2.38 -24.86 68.95
N THR A 259 2.92 -24.14 69.93
CA THR A 259 2.37 -24.12 71.30
C THR A 259 0.96 -23.52 71.32
N ALA A 260 0.73 -22.42 70.62
CA ALA A 260 -0.58 -21.81 70.48
C ALA A 260 -1.58 -22.75 69.80
N ALA A 261 -1.15 -23.42 68.72
CA ALA A 261 -1.95 -24.44 68.05
C ALA A 261 -2.30 -25.62 68.98
N CYS A 262 -1.38 -26.08 69.84
CA CYS A 262 -1.65 -27.13 70.83
C CYS A 262 -2.57 -26.71 72.00
N GLN A 263 -2.74 -25.40 72.21
CA GLN A 263 -3.60 -24.85 73.27
C GLN A 263 -5.02 -24.57 72.77
N ASN A 264 -5.17 -24.18 71.51
CA ASN A 264 -6.44 -23.79 70.90
C ASN A 264 -6.81 -24.69 69.72
N GLU A 265 -7.92 -25.42 69.83
CA GLU A 265 -8.40 -26.29 68.75
C GLU A 265 -8.69 -25.53 67.44
N GLN A 266 -9.11 -24.27 67.51
CA GLN A 266 -9.35 -23.43 66.31
C GLN A 266 -8.07 -23.15 65.51
N GLN A 267 -6.91 -23.24 66.14
CA GLN A 267 -5.59 -23.01 65.53
C GLN A 267 -4.92 -24.33 65.13
N TRP A 268 -5.65 -25.44 65.25
CA TRP A 268 -5.22 -26.76 64.84
C TRP A 268 -5.71 -27.09 63.43
N PRO A 269 -4.90 -27.72 62.57
CA PRO A 269 -3.45 -27.96 62.70
C PRO A 269 -2.65 -26.65 62.60
N PRO A 270 -1.37 -26.59 63.05
CA PRO A 270 -0.55 -25.39 62.90
C PRO A 270 -0.45 -24.96 61.44
N LYS A 271 -0.86 -23.72 61.13
CA LYS A 271 -0.83 -23.15 59.79
C LYS A 271 0.08 -21.93 59.76
N CYS A 272 0.73 -21.72 58.62
CA CYS A 272 1.33 -20.44 58.25
C CYS A 272 0.49 -19.88 57.10
N CYS A 273 -0.08 -18.69 57.30
CA CYS A 273 -1.06 -18.10 56.38
C CYS A 273 -2.25 -19.07 56.14
N LEU A 274 -2.39 -19.59 54.91
CA LEU A 274 -3.42 -20.56 54.53
C LEU A 274 -2.87 -21.99 54.35
N ASN A 275 -1.58 -22.20 54.58
CA ASN A 275 -0.92 -23.49 54.36
C ASN A 275 -0.69 -24.24 55.69
N GLU A 276 -1.12 -25.49 55.74
CA GLU A 276 -0.86 -26.38 56.88
C GLU A 276 0.63 -26.75 56.93
N ILE A 277 1.22 -26.69 58.12
CA ILE A 277 2.62 -27.03 58.32
C ILE A 277 2.71 -28.56 58.45
N PRO A 278 3.52 -29.26 57.62
CA PRO A 278 3.62 -30.71 57.69
C PRO A 278 4.02 -31.19 59.09
N VAL A 279 3.32 -32.20 59.62
CA VAL A 279 3.58 -32.78 60.96
C VAL A 279 5.04 -33.19 61.14
N LYS A 280 5.70 -33.69 60.07
CA LYS A 280 7.13 -34.04 60.08
C LYS A 280 8.03 -32.84 60.38
N THR A 281 7.68 -31.65 59.87
CA THR A 281 8.40 -30.39 60.11
C THR A 281 8.18 -29.92 61.55
N VAL A 282 6.93 -29.98 62.04
CA VAL A 282 6.59 -29.66 63.43
C VAL A 282 7.37 -30.54 64.40
N MET A 283 7.31 -31.87 64.25
CA MET A 283 7.99 -32.84 65.12
C MET A 283 9.52 -32.73 65.11
N ARG A 284 10.12 -32.18 64.05
CA ARG A 284 11.57 -32.03 63.94
C ARG A 284 12.09 -30.90 64.82
N PHE A 285 11.39 -29.77 64.84
CA PHE A 285 11.92 -28.50 65.36
C PHE A 285 11.36 -28.05 66.70
N ILE A 286 10.33 -28.73 67.24
CA ILE A 286 9.80 -28.44 68.58
C ILE A 286 10.58 -29.17 69.70
N PRO A 287 10.62 -28.64 70.94
CA PRO A 287 11.22 -29.31 72.09
C PRO A 287 10.46 -30.60 72.48
N SER A 288 11.15 -31.53 73.14
CA SER A 288 10.61 -32.86 73.49
C SER A 288 9.30 -32.82 74.28
N ASP A 289 9.15 -31.85 75.17
CA ASP A 289 7.96 -31.72 76.01
C ASP A 289 6.74 -31.34 75.17
N LEU A 290 6.93 -30.43 74.21
CA LEU A 290 5.91 -30.04 73.25
C LEU A 290 5.60 -31.14 72.24
N LYS A 291 6.58 -32.00 71.86
CA LYS A 291 6.32 -33.17 70.99
C LYS A 291 5.28 -34.09 71.59
N LYS A 292 5.41 -34.41 72.88
CA LYS A 292 4.48 -35.31 73.56
C LYS A 292 3.07 -34.71 73.59
N THR A 293 2.94 -33.43 73.96
CA THR A 293 1.65 -32.72 73.95
C THR A 293 1.06 -32.65 72.55
N PHE A 294 1.87 -32.35 71.53
CA PHE A 294 1.44 -32.30 70.14
C PHE A 294 0.92 -33.67 69.67
N GLU A 295 1.61 -34.78 69.97
CA GLU A 295 1.15 -36.13 69.63
C GLU A 295 -0.17 -36.50 70.31
N GLU A 296 -0.35 -36.13 71.58
CA GLU A 296 -1.57 -36.40 72.33
C GLU A 296 -2.75 -35.60 71.77
N ARG A 297 -2.54 -34.30 71.47
CA ARG A 297 -3.54 -33.43 70.83
C ARG A 297 -3.86 -33.85 69.39
N SER A 298 -2.86 -34.27 68.61
CA SER A 298 -3.07 -34.78 67.25
C SER A 298 -4.02 -35.97 67.26
N LYS A 299 -3.79 -36.95 68.14
CA LYS A 299 -4.65 -38.14 68.24
C LYS A 299 -6.08 -37.81 68.68
N GLU A 300 -6.26 -36.77 69.49
CA GLU A 300 -7.57 -36.31 69.97
C GLU A 300 -8.30 -35.49 68.89
N TRP A 301 -7.62 -34.51 68.29
CA TRP A 301 -8.20 -33.50 67.41
C TRP A 301 -8.27 -33.90 65.93
N GLU A 302 -7.51 -34.91 65.49
CA GLU A 302 -7.72 -35.56 64.19
C GLU A 302 -9.09 -36.26 64.08
N LEU A 303 -9.71 -36.61 65.21
CA LEU A 303 -11.06 -37.16 65.20
C LEU A 303 -12.09 -36.03 65.11
N PRO A 304 -13.18 -36.19 64.34
CA PRO A 304 -14.32 -35.27 64.39
C PRO A 304 -14.86 -35.13 65.82
N VAL A 305 -15.35 -33.93 66.18
CA VAL A 305 -15.90 -33.64 67.52
C VAL A 305 -17.03 -34.61 67.89
N SER A 306 -17.79 -35.09 66.91
CA SER A 306 -18.84 -36.10 67.08
C SER A 306 -18.31 -37.44 67.60
N ASP A 307 -17.07 -37.80 67.28
CA ASP A 307 -16.55 -39.16 67.53
C ASP A 307 -15.68 -39.22 68.79
N ARG A 308 -15.33 -38.04 69.34
CA ARG A 308 -14.56 -37.93 70.58
C ARG A 308 -15.46 -38.23 71.77
N VAL A 309 -15.05 -39.22 72.58
CA VAL A 309 -15.72 -39.58 73.82
C VAL A 309 -14.88 -39.08 75.00
N TYR A 310 -15.48 -38.27 75.86
CA TYR A 310 -14.85 -37.77 77.09
C TYR A 310 -15.40 -38.50 78.30
N CYS A 311 -14.59 -38.60 79.35
CA CYS A 311 -15.03 -39.15 80.61
C CYS A 311 -16.16 -38.30 81.21
N SER A 312 -17.30 -38.93 81.48
CA SER A 312 -18.49 -38.29 82.07
C SER A 312 -18.35 -37.85 83.53
N ASN A 313 -17.24 -38.19 84.19
CA ASN A 313 -16.97 -37.69 85.55
C ASN A 313 -16.51 -36.22 85.47
N PRO A 314 -17.23 -35.26 86.10
CA PRO A 314 -16.94 -33.83 85.99
C PRO A 314 -15.55 -33.43 86.49
N ASN A 315 -14.93 -34.25 87.35
CA ASN A 315 -13.57 -34.03 87.87
C ASN A 315 -12.48 -34.72 87.02
N CYS A 316 -12.85 -35.49 85.99
CA CYS A 316 -11.92 -36.21 85.14
C CYS A 316 -11.84 -35.60 83.73
N ASN A 317 -12.97 -35.50 83.02
CA ASN A 317 -13.10 -34.97 81.64
C ASN A 317 -12.00 -35.39 80.64
N LEU A 318 -11.29 -36.49 80.91
CA LEU A 318 -10.21 -36.97 80.06
C LEU A 318 -10.82 -37.59 78.81
N TRP A 319 -10.25 -37.25 77.65
CA TRP A 319 -10.57 -37.93 76.40
C TRP A 319 -10.24 -39.42 76.50
N ILE A 320 -11.21 -40.25 76.14
CA ILE A 320 -11.10 -41.70 76.15
C ILE A 320 -10.57 -42.14 74.78
N LYS A 321 -9.34 -42.64 74.78
CA LYS A 321 -8.70 -43.16 73.56
C LYS A 321 -9.59 -44.25 72.92
N PRO A 322 -9.72 -44.30 71.58
CA PRO A 322 -10.55 -45.31 70.90
C PRO A 322 -10.24 -46.76 71.31
N LYS A 323 -8.98 -47.08 71.64
CA LYS A 323 -8.57 -48.41 72.14
C LYS A 323 -9.20 -48.82 73.47
N ARG A 324 -9.70 -47.86 74.27
CA ARG A 324 -10.40 -48.09 75.55
C ARG A 324 -11.90 -47.88 75.44
N ILE A 325 -12.41 -47.76 74.22
CA ILE A 325 -13.83 -47.82 73.91
C ILE A 325 -14.13 -49.26 73.53
N TYR A 326 -15.15 -49.84 74.17
CA TYR A 326 -15.61 -51.20 73.92
C TYR A 326 -17.00 -51.13 73.27
N PRO A 327 -17.09 -51.14 71.91
CA PRO A 327 -18.35 -51.00 71.20
C PRO A 327 -19.40 -52.03 71.61
N GLY A 328 -18.99 -53.28 71.81
CA GLY A 328 -19.89 -54.37 72.23
C GLY A 328 -20.48 -54.20 73.63
N LYS A 329 -19.89 -53.37 74.50
CA LYS A 329 -20.43 -53.02 75.81
C LYS A 329 -20.98 -51.58 75.86
N ARG A 330 -20.90 -50.83 74.74
CA ARG A 330 -21.27 -49.41 74.62
C ARG A 330 -20.66 -48.55 75.74
N GLN A 331 -19.43 -48.87 76.14
CA GLN A 331 -18.73 -48.28 77.28
C GLN A 331 -17.31 -47.84 76.90
N GLY A 332 -16.92 -46.65 77.34
CA GLY A 332 -15.55 -46.15 77.31
C GLY A 332 -14.96 -46.13 78.72
N ILE A 333 -13.71 -46.58 78.87
CA ILE A 333 -13.00 -46.55 80.16
C ILE A 333 -11.85 -45.54 80.08
N CYS A 334 -11.89 -44.51 80.93
CA CYS A 334 -10.86 -43.48 80.94
C CYS A 334 -9.55 -43.96 81.59
N ASP A 335 -8.47 -43.18 81.47
CA ASP A 335 -7.16 -43.53 82.05
C ASP A 335 -7.17 -43.60 83.59
N ARG A 336 -8.18 -43.03 84.26
CA ARG A 336 -8.44 -43.14 85.72
C ARG A 336 -9.46 -44.22 86.09
N SER A 337 -9.80 -45.12 85.17
CA SER A 337 -10.71 -46.25 85.37
C SER A 337 -12.19 -45.89 85.61
N HIS A 338 -12.62 -44.67 85.29
CA HIS A 338 -14.05 -44.33 85.24
C HIS A 338 -14.67 -44.88 83.96
N VAL A 339 -15.93 -45.30 84.03
CA VAL A 339 -16.68 -45.86 82.90
C VAL A 339 -17.76 -44.88 82.45
N THR A 340 -17.82 -44.64 81.14
CA THR A 340 -18.74 -43.70 80.48
C THR A 340 -19.52 -44.41 79.39
N CYS A 341 -20.82 -44.14 79.25
CA CYS A 341 -21.63 -44.68 78.16
C CYS A 341 -21.33 -43.94 76.85
N THR A 342 -21.14 -44.65 75.74
CA THR A 342 -20.77 -44.03 74.45
C THR A 342 -21.95 -43.38 73.73
N LEU A 343 -23.20 -43.70 74.10
CA LEU A 343 -24.40 -43.17 73.45
C LEU A 343 -24.89 -41.87 74.11
N CYS A 344 -25.26 -41.94 75.39
CA CYS A 344 -25.69 -40.75 76.13
C CYS A 344 -24.53 -39.86 76.60
N ARG A 345 -23.28 -40.31 76.44
CA ARG A 345 -22.08 -39.65 76.99
C ARG A 345 -22.11 -39.42 78.51
N GLY A 346 -22.98 -40.15 79.21
CA GLY A 346 -23.22 -40.06 80.65
C GLY A 346 -22.45 -41.10 81.49
N PRO A 347 -22.66 -41.14 82.83
CA PRO A 347 -22.10 -42.17 83.69
C PRO A 347 -22.56 -43.57 83.26
N ALA A 348 -21.72 -44.60 83.41
CA ALA A 348 -22.07 -45.95 82.99
C ALA A 348 -23.36 -46.47 83.66
N HIS A 349 -24.20 -47.14 82.89
CA HIS A 349 -25.45 -47.75 83.37
C HIS A 349 -25.17 -49.23 83.67
N ALA A 350 -25.65 -49.73 84.81
CA ALA A 350 -25.29 -51.05 85.35
C ALA A 350 -26.04 -52.20 84.64
N GLY A 351 -25.79 -52.40 83.34
CA GLY A 351 -26.33 -53.52 82.56
C GLY A 351 -27.70 -53.28 81.91
N GLU A 352 -28.22 -52.06 81.94
CA GLU A 352 -29.47 -51.65 81.28
C GLU A 352 -29.20 -50.90 79.96
N ASP A 353 -30.15 -50.96 79.02
CA ASP A 353 -30.11 -50.21 77.75
C ASP A 353 -30.06 -48.69 78.02
N CYS A 354 -29.43 -47.94 77.12
CA CYS A 354 -29.28 -46.49 77.26
C CYS A 354 -30.65 -45.79 77.10
N PRO A 355 -31.12 -45.01 78.10
CA PRO A 355 -32.43 -44.34 78.03
C PRO A 355 -32.50 -43.19 77.01
N GLN A 356 -31.34 -42.69 76.56
CA GLN A 356 -31.24 -41.64 75.53
C GLN A 356 -30.82 -42.20 74.15
N ASP A 357 -30.99 -43.50 73.92
CA ASP A 357 -30.77 -44.11 72.60
C ASP A 357 -31.96 -43.74 71.68
N VAL A 358 -31.74 -42.78 70.78
CA VAL A 358 -32.76 -42.24 69.85
C VAL A 358 -33.27 -43.34 68.91
N ASP A 359 -32.37 -44.17 68.39
CA ASP A 359 -32.74 -45.26 67.48
C ASP A 359 -33.57 -46.32 68.21
N MET A 360 -33.22 -46.62 69.47
CA MET A 360 -34.01 -47.50 70.32
C MET A 360 -35.38 -46.86 70.67
N SER A 361 -35.43 -45.56 70.92
CA SER A 361 -36.68 -44.82 71.16
C SER A 361 -37.60 -44.87 69.94
N LEU A 362 -37.08 -44.61 68.75
CA LEU A 362 -37.84 -44.67 67.49
C LEU A 362 -38.29 -46.11 67.20
N THR A 363 -37.43 -47.09 67.44
CA THR A 363 -37.78 -48.51 67.32
C THR A 363 -38.89 -48.90 68.32
N ASN A 364 -38.87 -48.34 69.54
CA ASN A 364 -39.91 -48.56 70.53
C ASN A 364 -41.23 -47.89 70.13
N GLN A 365 -41.20 -46.67 69.61
CA GLN A 365 -42.39 -45.99 69.08
C GLN A 365 -43.00 -46.78 67.93
N LEU A 366 -42.18 -47.20 66.97
CA LEU A 366 -42.63 -48.08 65.89
C LEU A 366 -43.20 -49.39 66.44
N ALA A 367 -42.56 -50.01 67.44
CA ALA A 367 -43.08 -51.20 68.10
C ALA A 367 -44.43 -50.96 68.78
N GLU A 368 -44.65 -49.80 69.40
CA GLU A 368 -45.93 -49.43 70.02
C GLU A 368 -47.03 -49.21 68.99
N ASP A 369 -46.71 -48.57 67.88
CA ASP A 369 -47.61 -48.32 66.77
C ASP A 369 -47.97 -49.61 66.03
N GLU A 370 -47.01 -50.52 65.85
CA GLU A 370 -47.21 -51.83 65.24
C GLU A 370 -47.77 -52.88 66.23
N GLY A 371 -47.84 -52.54 67.52
CA GLY A 371 -48.36 -53.41 68.57
C GLY A 371 -47.45 -54.56 68.97
N TRP A 372 -46.15 -54.47 68.68
CA TRP A 372 -45.14 -55.44 69.06
C TRP A 372 -44.88 -55.40 70.57
N LYS A 373 -44.62 -56.57 71.17
CA LYS A 373 -44.41 -56.71 72.62
C LYS A 373 -43.06 -57.33 72.94
N ARG A 374 -42.40 -56.82 73.99
CA ARG A 374 -41.12 -57.36 74.45
C ARG A 374 -41.33 -58.63 75.27
N CYS A 375 -40.57 -59.68 74.98
CA CYS A 375 -40.55 -60.87 75.83
C CYS A 375 -39.92 -60.54 77.19
N PHE A 376 -40.57 -60.86 78.31
CA PHE A 376 -40.05 -60.55 79.65
C PHE A 376 -38.72 -61.25 79.99
N ASN A 377 -38.35 -62.32 79.29
CA ASN A 377 -37.14 -63.08 79.59
C ASN A 377 -35.94 -62.64 78.73
N CYS A 378 -36.14 -62.40 77.43
CA CYS A 378 -35.04 -62.06 76.52
C CYS A 378 -35.15 -60.66 75.88
N ASN A 379 -36.18 -59.89 76.23
CA ASN A 379 -36.49 -58.54 75.71
C ASN A 379 -36.65 -58.39 74.19
N ALA A 380 -36.61 -59.50 73.43
CA ALA A 380 -36.87 -59.48 72.00
C ALA A 380 -38.29 -58.94 71.72
N LEU A 381 -38.41 -58.06 70.73
CA LEU A 381 -39.70 -57.62 70.20
C LEU A 381 -40.35 -58.78 69.44
N VAL A 382 -41.60 -59.08 69.80
CA VAL A 382 -42.39 -60.18 69.26
C VAL A 382 -43.66 -59.58 68.65
N GLU A 383 -43.94 -59.95 67.42
CA GLU A 383 -45.18 -59.63 66.72
C GLU A 383 -46.27 -60.67 67.04
N HIS A 384 -47.52 -60.23 67.24
CA HIS A 384 -48.65 -61.14 67.42
C HIS A 384 -49.21 -61.60 66.07
N ARG A 385 -49.18 -62.91 65.81
CA ARG A 385 -49.78 -63.51 64.61
C ARG A 385 -50.92 -64.48 64.90
N GLU A 386 -51.16 -64.78 66.17
CA GLU A 386 -52.11 -65.82 66.60
C GLU A 386 -53.44 -65.22 67.10
N ALA A 387 -54.45 -66.06 67.30
CA ALA A 387 -55.76 -65.64 67.78
C ALA A 387 -55.91 -65.68 69.31
N CYS A 388 -54.93 -66.22 70.05
CA CYS A 388 -54.99 -66.34 71.50
C CYS A 388 -54.02 -65.39 72.22
N GLN A 389 -54.22 -65.16 73.51
CA GLN A 389 -53.34 -64.29 74.31
C GLN A 389 -51.99 -64.92 74.64
N HIS A 390 -51.87 -66.23 74.47
CA HIS A 390 -50.63 -66.95 74.70
C HIS A 390 -49.64 -66.66 73.57
N MET A 391 -48.38 -66.47 73.92
CA MET A 391 -47.28 -66.30 72.98
C MET A 391 -46.08 -67.08 73.48
N THR A 392 -45.37 -67.74 72.56
CA THR A 392 -44.10 -68.42 72.86
C THR A 392 -42.98 -67.68 72.14
N CYS A 393 -42.06 -67.11 72.91
CA CYS A 393 -40.88 -66.44 72.34
C CYS A 393 -39.90 -67.47 71.76
N ARG A 394 -39.03 -67.05 70.82
CA ARG A 394 -37.93 -67.87 70.28
C ARG A 394 -36.97 -68.40 71.35
N CYS A 395 -36.90 -67.74 72.52
CA CYS A 395 -36.12 -68.23 73.67
C CYS A 395 -36.83 -69.36 74.47
N GLY A 396 -37.99 -69.83 74.01
CA GLY A 396 -38.79 -70.89 74.64
C GLY A 396 -39.71 -70.41 75.78
N THR A 397 -39.66 -69.13 76.13
CA THR A 397 -40.48 -68.57 77.21
C THR A 397 -41.91 -68.29 76.74
N GLN A 398 -42.89 -68.73 77.53
CA GLN A 398 -44.32 -68.51 77.28
C GLN A 398 -44.85 -67.34 78.12
N PHE A 399 -45.54 -66.39 77.48
CA PHE A 399 -46.04 -65.17 78.11
C PHE A 399 -47.43 -64.75 77.57
N CYS A 400 -48.12 -63.89 78.30
CA CYS A 400 -49.37 -63.26 77.84
C CYS A 400 -49.03 -62.03 76.97
N TYR A 401 -49.55 -61.97 75.74
CA TYR A 401 -49.24 -60.89 74.80
C TYR A 401 -49.83 -59.53 75.24
N VAL A 402 -50.91 -59.51 76.01
CA VAL A 402 -51.53 -58.26 76.50
C VAL A 402 -50.61 -57.55 77.50
N CYS A 403 -50.19 -58.25 78.56
CA CYS A 403 -49.46 -57.67 79.68
C CYS A 403 -47.97 -58.04 79.74
N SER A 404 -47.48 -58.85 78.81
CA SER A 404 -46.09 -59.35 78.74
C SER A 404 -45.61 -60.19 79.94
N ARG A 405 -46.49 -60.56 80.89
CA ARG A 405 -46.14 -61.39 82.06
C ARG A 405 -46.14 -62.89 81.72
N ARG A 406 -45.52 -63.71 82.58
CA ARG A 406 -45.47 -65.17 82.46
C ARG A 406 -46.87 -65.75 82.21
N TRP A 407 -46.95 -66.74 81.33
CA TRP A 407 -48.24 -67.33 80.97
C TRP A 407 -48.96 -67.91 82.21
N ARG A 408 -50.28 -67.70 82.29
CA ARG A 408 -51.16 -68.05 83.42
C ARG A 408 -50.88 -67.34 84.75
N THR A 409 -50.10 -66.25 84.77
CA THR A 409 -49.90 -65.42 85.97
C THR A 409 -50.64 -64.09 85.94
N CYS A 410 -51.52 -63.88 84.95
CA CYS A 410 -52.30 -62.66 84.75
C CYS A 410 -53.79 -62.99 84.56
N THR A 411 -54.66 -62.00 84.78
CA THR A 411 -56.12 -62.10 84.60
C THR A 411 -56.61 -61.45 83.30
N CYS A 412 -55.71 -61.17 82.35
CA CYS A 412 -56.07 -60.55 81.08
C CYS A 412 -57.09 -61.41 80.32
N THR A 413 -58.05 -60.77 79.64
CA THR A 413 -59.13 -61.42 78.88
C THR A 413 -58.94 -61.29 77.37
N MET A 414 -59.65 -62.12 76.60
CA MET A 414 -59.64 -62.02 75.14
C MET A 414 -60.11 -60.62 74.66
N GLU A 415 -60.97 -59.97 75.45
CA GLU A 415 -61.41 -58.59 75.23
C GLU A 415 -60.24 -57.60 75.33
N ASP A 416 -59.36 -57.75 76.33
CA ASP A 416 -58.16 -56.91 76.45
C ASP A 416 -57.21 -57.04 75.25
N LEU A 417 -57.10 -58.25 74.67
CA LEU A 417 -56.31 -58.50 73.48
C LEU A 417 -56.94 -57.86 72.24
N GLN A 418 -58.28 -57.90 72.14
CA GLN A 418 -59.00 -57.27 71.04
C GLN A 418 -58.88 -55.75 71.12
N ALA A 419 -59.07 -55.14 72.29
CA ALA A 419 -58.88 -53.71 72.50
C ALA A 419 -57.46 -53.24 72.12
N LEU A 420 -56.44 -54.06 72.43
CA LEU A 420 -55.07 -53.77 72.03
C LEU A 420 -54.88 -53.81 70.50
N LYS A 421 -55.47 -54.80 69.81
CA LYS A 421 -55.41 -54.90 68.35
C LYS A 421 -56.15 -53.76 67.65
N GLU A 422 -57.31 -53.36 68.17
CA GLU A 422 -58.08 -52.22 67.65
C GLU A 422 -57.30 -50.90 67.81
N GLY A 423 -56.66 -50.67 68.96
CA GLY A 423 -55.79 -49.51 69.16
C GLY A 423 -54.60 -49.43 68.20
N VAL A 424 -53.99 -50.58 67.86
CA VAL A 424 -52.90 -50.68 66.87
C VAL A 424 -53.40 -50.34 65.46
N VAL A 425 -54.58 -50.84 65.08
CA VAL A 425 -55.18 -50.52 63.77
C VAL A 425 -55.49 -49.01 63.67
N SER A 426 -56.00 -48.39 64.74
CA SER A 426 -56.25 -46.95 64.79
C SER A 426 -54.97 -46.13 64.59
N ARG A 427 -53.90 -46.44 65.33
CA ARG A 427 -52.61 -45.73 65.17
C ARG A 427 -52.01 -45.89 63.77
N ARG A 428 -52.09 -47.08 63.17
CA ARG A 428 -51.68 -47.32 61.77
C ARG A 428 -52.53 -46.57 60.75
N ALA A 429 -53.81 -46.34 61.03
CA ALA A 429 -54.70 -45.59 60.16
C ALA A 429 -54.41 -44.08 60.25
N GLU A 430 -54.18 -43.57 61.46
CA GLU A 430 -53.83 -42.17 61.72
C GLU A 430 -52.49 -41.78 61.09
N ARG A 431 -51.43 -42.58 61.26
CA ARG A 431 -50.13 -42.35 60.61
C ARG A 431 -50.26 -42.26 59.08
N ARG A 432 -50.97 -43.20 58.47
CA ARG A 432 -51.19 -43.22 57.00
C ARG A 432 -52.01 -42.02 56.51
N ALA A 433 -52.91 -41.48 57.34
CA ALA A 433 -53.67 -40.29 57.00
C ALA A 433 -52.77 -39.04 57.00
N GLN A 434 -51.90 -38.90 58.01
CA GLN A 434 -50.91 -37.82 58.09
C GLN A 434 -49.93 -37.87 56.91
N GLU A 435 -49.39 -39.04 56.59
CA GLU A 435 -48.49 -39.22 55.43
C GLU A 435 -49.16 -38.84 54.10
N LEU A 436 -50.47 -39.08 53.95
CA LEU A 436 -51.21 -38.72 52.75
C LEU A 436 -51.39 -37.20 52.64
N GLU A 437 -51.73 -36.53 53.74
CA GLU A 437 -51.89 -35.08 53.84
C GLU A 437 -50.57 -34.35 53.54
N GLU A 438 -49.47 -34.77 54.17
CA GLU A 438 -48.13 -34.24 53.91
C GLU A 438 -47.72 -34.43 52.44
N ALA A 439 -48.05 -35.58 51.84
CA ALA A 439 -47.78 -35.83 50.43
C ALA A 439 -48.63 -34.94 49.50
N GLU A 440 -49.84 -34.58 49.93
CA GLU A 440 -50.74 -33.67 49.22
C GLU A 440 -50.24 -32.23 49.25
N GLU A 441 -49.81 -31.77 50.41
CA GLU A 441 -49.17 -30.46 50.59
C GLU A 441 -47.89 -30.35 49.77
N LEU A 442 -47.03 -31.38 49.80
CA LEU A 442 -45.81 -31.41 49.00
C LEU A 442 -46.12 -31.35 47.50
N ARG A 443 -47.15 -32.07 47.03
CA ARG A 443 -47.60 -32.00 45.63
C ARG A 443 -48.01 -30.58 45.25
N HIS A 444 -48.76 -29.89 46.10
CA HIS A 444 -49.18 -28.52 45.86
C HIS A 444 -48.00 -27.56 45.79
N ILE A 445 -47.05 -27.66 46.72
CA ILE A 445 -45.84 -26.81 46.75
C ILE A 445 -45.01 -27.00 45.47
N LEU A 446 -44.81 -28.26 45.03
CA LEU A 446 -44.06 -28.55 43.81
C LEU A 446 -44.70 -27.94 42.56
N LEU A 447 -46.03 -27.98 42.45
CA LEU A 447 -46.74 -27.35 41.33
C LEU A 447 -46.54 -25.83 41.30
N GLN A 448 -46.54 -25.17 42.47
CA GLN A 448 -46.28 -23.73 42.56
C GLN A 448 -44.86 -23.36 42.15
N ILE A 449 -43.87 -24.18 42.53
CA ILE A 449 -42.47 -23.99 42.13
C ILE A 449 -42.35 -24.14 40.61
N GLU A 450 -42.96 -25.17 40.02
CA GLU A 450 -42.91 -25.40 38.57
C GLU A 450 -43.56 -24.23 37.78
N GLU A 451 -44.68 -23.69 38.27
CA GLU A 451 -45.32 -22.52 37.66
C GLU A 451 -44.42 -21.28 37.74
N PHE A 452 -43.79 -21.03 38.89
CA PHE A 452 -42.85 -19.93 39.07
C PHE A 452 -41.61 -20.07 38.16
N GLU A 453 -41.03 -21.27 38.07
CA GLU A 453 -39.91 -21.56 37.18
C GLU A 453 -40.27 -21.32 35.70
N ARG A 454 -41.49 -21.67 35.28
CA ARG A 454 -41.96 -21.38 33.92
C ARG A 454 -42.07 -19.88 33.64
N GLU A 455 -42.57 -19.10 34.60
CA GLU A 455 -42.64 -17.64 34.46
C GLU A 455 -41.26 -16.99 34.40
N GLU A 456 -40.32 -17.44 35.24
CA GLU A 456 -38.94 -16.95 35.22
C GLU A 456 -38.22 -17.33 33.92
N ALA A 457 -38.43 -18.54 33.40
CA ALA A 457 -37.88 -18.96 32.11
C ALA A 457 -38.38 -18.06 30.97
N LEU A 458 -39.68 -17.74 30.93
CA LEU A 458 -40.24 -16.82 29.94
C LEU A 458 -39.65 -15.41 30.07
N LYS A 459 -39.50 -14.90 31.30
CA LYS A 459 -38.88 -13.58 31.55
C LYS A 459 -37.41 -13.57 31.11
N ALA A 460 -36.67 -14.63 31.38
CA ALA A 460 -35.27 -14.77 30.97
C ALA A 460 -35.13 -14.82 29.44
N GLU A 461 -36.04 -15.52 28.75
CA GLU A 461 -36.06 -15.57 27.28
C GLU A 461 -36.37 -14.19 26.67
N LEU A 462 -37.35 -13.47 27.21
CA LEU A 462 -37.68 -12.11 26.77
C LEU A 462 -36.50 -11.14 26.99
N LEU A 463 -35.81 -11.23 28.13
CA LEU A 463 -34.60 -10.44 28.39
C LEU A 463 -33.47 -10.77 27.42
N ARG A 464 -33.30 -12.05 27.05
CA ARG A 464 -32.29 -12.48 26.08
C ARG A 464 -32.56 -11.89 24.70
N LEU A 465 -33.82 -11.95 24.23
CA LEU A 465 -34.24 -11.35 22.96
C LEU A 465 -34.06 -9.82 22.95
N GLU A 466 -34.35 -9.16 24.08
CA GLU A 466 -34.13 -7.72 24.24
C GLU A 466 -32.63 -7.36 24.16
N GLN A 467 -31.76 -8.15 24.79
CA GLN A 467 -30.31 -7.99 24.71
C GLN A 467 -29.80 -8.20 23.28
N GLU A 468 -30.22 -9.28 22.62
CA GLU A 468 -29.88 -9.55 21.21
C GLU A 468 -30.30 -8.38 20.30
N ARG A 469 -31.48 -7.79 20.52
CA ARG A 469 -31.94 -6.61 19.77
C ARG A 469 -31.05 -5.39 20.01
N LEU A 470 -30.70 -5.11 21.27
CA LEU A 470 -29.83 -3.96 21.62
C LEU A 470 -28.41 -4.12 21.09
N GLU A 471 -27.88 -5.34 21.08
CA GLU A 471 -26.58 -5.65 20.47
C GLU A 471 -26.63 -5.42 18.96
N GLU A 472 -27.68 -5.87 18.28
CA GLU A 472 -27.86 -5.67 16.85
C GLU A 472 -28.00 -4.17 16.51
N GLU A 473 -28.77 -3.41 17.29
CA GLU A 473 -28.86 -1.95 17.16
C GLU A 473 -27.50 -1.26 17.38
N ARG A 474 -26.69 -1.75 18.33
CA ARG A 474 -25.34 -1.22 18.56
C ARG A 474 -24.43 -1.50 17.36
N ARG A 475 -24.42 -2.74 16.86
CA ARG A 475 -23.64 -3.12 15.66
C ARG A 475 -24.03 -2.28 14.45
N GLN A 476 -25.33 -2.01 14.28
CA GLN A 476 -25.83 -1.13 13.21
C GLN A 476 -25.32 0.30 13.37
N ARG A 477 -25.37 0.88 14.57
CA ARG A 477 -24.84 2.23 14.81
C ARG A 477 -23.34 2.33 14.56
N GLU A 478 -22.57 1.33 15.01
CA GLU A 478 -21.13 1.28 14.76
C GLU A 478 -20.81 1.14 13.27
N LEU A 479 -21.62 0.38 12.51
CA LEU A 479 -21.48 0.29 11.06
C LEU A 479 -21.86 1.61 10.38
N GLU A 480 -22.96 2.24 10.78
CA GLU A 480 -23.38 3.55 10.26
C GLU A 480 -22.34 4.64 10.55
N GLU A 481 -21.73 4.64 11.73
CA GLU A 481 -20.66 5.57 12.09
C GLU A 481 -19.39 5.33 11.27
N ARG A 482 -18.99 4.06 11.07
CA ARG A 482 -17.88 3.71 10.17
C ARG A 482 -18.13 4.14 8.73
N VAL A 483 -19.32 3.88 8.20
CA VAL A 483 -19.73 4.31 6.85
C VAL A 483 -19.73 5.85 6.76
N ARG A 484 -20.15 6.55 7.82
CA ARG A 484 -20.11 8.01 7.88
C ARG A 484 -18.68 8.54 7.86
N GLN A 485 -17.79 7.99 8.68
CA GLN A 485 -16.39 8.38 8.72
C GLN A 485 -15.71 8.13 7.37
N GLU A 486 -15.94 6.98 6.74
CA GLU A 486 -15.42 6.70 5.40
C GLU A 486 -15.99 7.66 4.35
N SER A 487 -17.28 8.01 4.43
CA SER A 487 -17.87 9.00 3.53
C SER A 487 -17.25 10.39 3.71
N ILE A 488 -16.92 10.78 4.93
CA ILE A 488 -16.20 12.04 5.20
C ILE A 488 -14.80 11.97 4.62
N ARG A 489 -14.05 10.89 4.92
CA ARG A 489 -12.70 10.70 4.40
C ARG A 489 -12.64 10.75 2.87
N ARG A 490 -13.52 10.03 2.18
CA ARG A 490 -13.59 10.05 0.70
C ARG A 490 -13.87 11.44 0.16
N ARG A 491 -14.73 12.20 0.83
CA ARG A 491 -15.02 13.60 0.47
C ARG A 491 -13.79 14.49 0.69
N ASP A 492 -13.05 14.29 1.78
CA ASP A 492 -11.84 15.06 2.06
C ASP A 492 -10.73 14.77 1.03
N ILE A 493 -10.56 13.49 0.63
CA ILE A 493 -9.67 13.09 -0.46
C ILE A 493 -10.12 13.73 -1.78
N GLU A 494 -11.41 13.65 -2.12
CA GLU A 494 -11.96 14.27 -3.32
C GLU A 494 -11.69 15.78 -3.37
N VAL A 495 -11.92 16.49 -2.26
CA VAL A 495 -11.62 17.93 -2.14
C VAL A 495 -10.12 18.20 -2.32
N LYS A 496 -9.26 17.43 -1.66
CA LYS A 496 -7.80 17.54 -1.80
C LYS A 496 -7.37 17.40 -3.27
N TYR A 497 -7.85 16.39 -3.98
CA TYR A 497 -7.47 16.18 -5.39
C TYR A 497 -8.15 17.17 -6.34
N GLN A 498 -9.33 17.72 -6.00
CA GLN A 498 -9.91 18.85 -6.71
C GLN A 498 -9.02 20.10 -6.61
N GLU A 499 -8.50 20.42 -5.42
CA GLU A 499 -7.57 21.53 -5.25
C GLU A 499 -6.27 21.32 -6.05
N LEU A 500 -5.72 20.09 -6.04
CA LEU A 500 -4.53 19.76 -6.85
C LEU A 500 -4.78 19.90 -8.35
N ARG A 501 -5.97 19.53 -8.84
CA ARG A 501 -6.37 19.71 -10.25
C ARG A 501 -6.39 21.19 -10.64
N ILE A 502 -6.95 22.07 -9.80
CA ILE A 502 -6.96 23.52 -10.06
C ILE A 502 -5.55 24.07 -10.20
N VAL A 503 -4.66 23.74 -9.26
CA VAL A 503 -3.25 24.18 -9.31
C VAL A 503 -2.54 23.64 -10.56
N LEU A 504 -2.84 22.40 -10.95
CA LEU A 504 -2.28 21.79 -12.14
C LEU A 504 -2.79 22.45 -13.44
N ASP A 505 -4.07 22.82 -13.50
CA ASP A 505 -4.67 23.54 -14.63
C ASP A 505 -4.08 24.96 -14.76
N GLU A 506 -3.91 25.68 -13.64
CA GLU A 506 -3.23 26.98 -13.63
C GLU A 506 -1.78 26.87 -14.15
N LEU A 507 -1.08 25.79 -13.81
CA LEU A 507 0.25 25.52 -14.37
C LEU A 507 0.17 25.25 -15.88
N HIS A 508 -0.80 24.46 -16.34
CA HIS A 508 -0.97 24.17 -17.77
C HIS A 508 -1.21 25.45 -18.57
N ASP A 509 -2.06 26.34 -18.08
CA ASP A 509 -2.31 27.65 -18.68
C ASP A 509 -1.03 28.50 -18.71
N LEU A 510 -0.28 28.54 -17.60
CA LEU A 510 1.00 29.25 -17.55
C LEU A 510 2.00 28.68 -18.56
N GLN A 511 2.13 27.36 -18.64
CA GLN A 511 3.04 26.69 -19.58
C GLN A 511 2.63 26.90 -21.04
N GLN A 512 1.32 26.97 -21.33
CA GLN A 512 0.79 27.33 -22.64
C GLN A 512 1.19 28.77 -23.02
N VAL A 513 1.00 29.73 -22.12
CA VAL A 513 1.40 31.13 -22.35
C VAL A 513 2.92 31.25 -22.55
N LEU A 514 3.71 30.59 -21.72
CA LEU A 514 5.18 30.58 -21.85
C LEU A 514 5.63 29.98 -23.19
N LEU A 515 4.97 28.91 -23.65
CA LEU A 515 5.24 28.33 -24.95
C LEU A 515 4.91 29.29 -26.08
N ASP A 516 3.73 29.92 -26.06
CA ASP A 516 3.32 30.86 -27.11
C ASP A 516 4.27 32.07 -27.19
N VAL A 517 4.72 32.59 -26.04
CA VAL A 517 5.73 33.68 -25.98
C VAL A 517 7.07 33.24 -26.56
N ASP A 518 7.59 32.07 -26.14
CA ASP A 518 8.86 31.53 -26.65
C ASP A 518 8.78 31.32 -28.18
N GLN A 519 7.64 30.81 -28.68
CA GLN A 519 7.41 30.59 -30.11
C GLN A 519 7.33 31.91 -30.92
N GLU A 520 6.69 32.94 -30.36
CA GLU A 520 6.61 34.27 -30.98
C GLU A 520 7.98 34.93 -31.07
N GLU A 521 8.78 34.89 -30.00
CA GLU A 521 10.13 35.44 -29.98
C GLU A 521 11.03 34.78 -31.04
N GLU A 522 11.01 33.45 -31.10
CA GLU A 522 11.79 32.69 -32.09
C GLU A 522 11.33 32.97 -33.53
N ALA A 523 10.03 33.15 -33.75
CA ALA A 523 9.49 33.50 -35.06
C ALA A 523 9.92 34.91 -35.50
N GLU A 524 9.88 35.88 -34.58
CA GLU A 524 10.35 37.25 -34.84
C GLU A 524 11.84 37.28 -35.17
N ASN A 525 12.66 36.58 -34.38
CA ASN A 525 14.09 36.42 -34.63
C ASN A 525 14.37 35.80 -36.01
N MET A 526 13.59 34.79 -36.41
CA MET A 526 13.68 34.21 -37.76
C MET A 526 13.36 35.23 -38.85
N ILE A 527 12.29 36.00 -38.71
CA ILE A 527 11.89 37.02 -39.69
C ILE A 527 12.96 38.11 -39.82
N ILE A 528 13.53 38.56 -38.70
CA ILE A 528 14.64 39.52 -38.67
C ILE A 528 15.84 38.95 -39.44
N ASN A 529 16.22 37.70 -39.18
CA ASN A 529 17.33 37.03 -39.85
C ASN A 529 17.08 36.86 -41.36
N ILE A 530 15.87 36.48 -41.77
CA ILE A 530 15.47 36.38 -43.19
C ILE A 530 15.58 37.75 -43.86
N ARG A 531 15.05 38.80 -43.22
CA ARG A 531 15.09 40.17 -43.75
C ARG A 531 16.54 40.66 -43.91
N ALA A 532 17.38 40.45 -42.90
CA ALA A 532 18.79 40.81 -42.93
C ALA A 532 19.53 40.10 -44.07
N ALA A 533 19.31 38.78 -44.25
CA ALA A 533 19.94 38.02 -45.33
C ALA A 533 19.52 38.52 -46.72
N LYS A 534 18.24 38.88 -46.91
CA LYS A 534 17.75 39.45 -48.18
C LYS A 534 18.35 40.83 -48.45
N GLN A 535 18.40 41.70 -47.44
CA GLN A 535 19.01 43.02 -47.55
C GLN A 535 20.51 42.94 -47.86
N GLU A 536 21.24 42.03 -47.21
CA GLU A 536 22.66 41.81 -47.46
C GLU A 536 22.88 41.35 -48.92
N LEU A 537 22.04 40.45 -49.43
CA LEU A 537 22.12 40.00 -50.81
C LEU A 537 21.79 41.12 -51.81
N GLU A 538 20.76 41.92 -51.55
CA GLU A 538 20.39 43.08 -52.37
C GLU A 538 21.50 44.13 -52.43
N MET A 539 22.15 44.40 -51.29
CA MET A 539 23.32 45.28 -51.23
C MET A 539 24.48 44.75 -52.07
N LYS A 540 24.81 43.45 -51.95
CA LYS A 540 25.85 42.80 -52.77
C LYS A 540 25.54 42.90 -54.26
N HIS A 541 24.29 42.63 -54.65
CA HIS A 541 23.86 42.77 -56.05
C HIS A 541 23.95 44.23 -56.53
N GLY A 542 23.53 45.19 -55.70
CA GLY A 542 23.63 46.62 -56.02
C GLY A 542 25.06 47.09 -56.23
N THR A 543 26.00 46.62 -55.39
CA THR A 543 27.44 46.90 -55.57
C THR A 543 27.99 46.28 -56.84
N GLU A 544 27.69 45.00 -57.11
CA GLU A 544 28.20 44.30 -58.29
C GLU A 544 27.64 44.92 -59.59
N LEU A 545 26.36 45.32 -59.64
CA LEU A 545 25.80 46.04 -60.78
C LEU A 545 26.48 47.40 -61.02
N SER A 546 26.78 48.12 -59.94
CA SER A 546 27.49 49.41 -60.03
C SER A 546 28.92 49.23 -60.55
N ASP A 547 29.63 48.20 -60.07
CA ASP A 547 30.98 47.86 -60.50
C ASP A 547 31.00 47.40 -61.97
N LEU A 548 30.04 46.58 -62.39
CA LEU A 548 29.90 46.15 -63.79
C LEU A 548 29.65 47.34 -64.72
N LYS A 549 28.79 48.28 -64.31
CA LYS A 549 28.52 49.52 -65.08
C LYS A 549 29.77 50.40 -65.17
N ALA A 550 30.49 50.58 -64.06
CA ALA A 550 31.73 51.35 -64.03
C ALA A 550 32.81 50.71 -64.91
N LEU A 551 32.96 49.38 -64.83
CA LEU A 551 33.90 48.62 -65.65
C LEU A 551 33.56 48.69 -67.14
N ALA A 552 32.27 48.58 -67.50
CA ALA A 552 31.82 48.72 -68.87
C ALA A 552 32.14 50.12 -69.43
N LEU A 553 31.83 51.17 -68.68
CA LEU A 553 32.16 52.55 -69.07
C LEU A 553 33.67 52.77 -69.20
N ALA A 554 34.47 52.25 -68.27
CA ALA A 554 35.93 52.34 -68.32
C ALA A 554 36.48 51.66 -69.57
N LYS A 555 36.01 50.45 -69.91
CA LYS A 555 36.44 49.73 -71.12
C LYS A 555 36.02 50.44 -72.41
N MET A 556 34.81 51.01 -72.45
CA MET A 556 34.32 51.76 -73.61
C MET A 556 35.15 53.03 -73.84
N THR A 557 35.40 53.80 -72.78
CA THR A 557 36.20 55.02 -72.84
C THR A 557 37.67 54.73 -73.18
N GLU A 558 38.26 53.68 -72.61
CA GLU A 558 39.62 53.24 -72.95
C GLU A 558 39.73 52.88 -74.44
N LYS A 559 38.78 52.09 -74.95
CA LYS A 559 38.77 51.69 -76.38
C LYS A 559 38.58 52.88 -77.29
N GLU A 560 37.66 53.77 -76.97
CA GLU A 560 37.44 55.00 -77.75
C GLU A 560 38.68 55.90 -77.75
N ASN A 561 39.31 56.12 -76.59
CA ASN A 561 40.53 56.92 -76.46
C ASN A 561 41.68 56.31 -77.27
N SER A 562 41.86 54.99 -77.24
CA SER A 562 42.83 54.29 -78.07
C SER A 562 42.59 54.54 -79.57
N LEU A 563 41.35 54.36 -80.04
CA LEU A 563 41.02 54.57 -81.46
C LEU A 563 41.17 56.04 -81.88
N ASN A 564 40.83 56.98 -81.01
CA ASN A 564 41.01 58.42 -81.24
C ASN A 564 42.49 58.80 -81.28
N LYS A 565 43.33 58.20 -80.43
CA LYS A 565 44.78 58.41 -80.44
C LYS A 565 45.38 57.89 -81.76
N ASP A 566 45.02 56.68 -82.18
CA ASP A 566 45.49 56.11 -83.45
C ASP A 566 45.04 56.96 -84.64
N PHE A 567 43.83 57.52 -84.59
CA PHE A 567 43.34 58.46 -85.60
C PHE A 567 44.12 59.76 -85.63
N ARG A 568 44.42 60.36 -84.47
CA ARG A 568 45.22 61.59 -84.39
C ARG A 568 46.61 61.42 -85.00
N ILE A 569 47.25 60.27 -84.75
CA ILE A 569 48.56 59.95 -85.33
C ILE A 569 48.43 59.83 -86.86
N ARG A 570 47.48 59.01 -87.35
CA ARG A 570 47.25 58.86 -88.80
C ARG A 570 46.87 60.17 -89.49
N ALA A 571 46.01 60.99 -88.88
CA ALA A 571 45.60 62.27 -89.42
C ALA A 571 46.75 63.28 -89.48
N ALA A 572 47.68 63.27 -88.52
CA ALA A 572 48.88 64.10 -88.56
C ALA A 572 49.79 63.70 -89.73
N GLU A 573 50.05 62.40 -89.90
CA GLU A 573 50.82 61.88 -91.04
C GLU A 573 50.13 62.19 -92.39
N GLU A 574 48.82 62.04 -92.46
CA GLU A 574 48.03 62.37 -93.65
C GLU A 574 48.10 63.87 -94.00
N ASN A 575 48.06 64.76 -93.00
CA ASN A 575 48.21 66.20 -93.19
C ASN A 575 49.63 66.57 -93.67
N GLU A 576 50.67 65.98 -93.08
CA GLU A 576 52.06 66.20 -93.53
C GLU A 576 52.24 65.77 -95.00
N LEU A 577 51.64 64.65 -95.40
CA LEU A 577 51.63 64.18 -96.79
C LEU A 577 50.80 65.08 -97.71
N GLU A 578 49.65 65.59 -97.25
CA GLU A 578 48.83 66.56 -97.99
C GLU A 578 49.62 67.85 -98.25
N GLU A 579 50.28 68.40 -97.23
CA GLU A 579 51.12 69.60 -97.35
C GLU A 579 52.28 69.36 -98.33
N ALA A 580 52.99 68.23 -98.21
CA ALA A 580 54.08 67.88 -99.12
C ALA A 580 53.60 67.69 -100.58
N TYR A 581 52.40 67.12 -100.77
CA TYR A 581 51.78 66.97 -102.10
C TYR A 581 51.36 68.32 -102.69
N HIS A 582 50.76 69.19 -101.87
CA HIS A 582 50.37 70.54 -102.26
C HIS A 582 51.58 71.38 -102.69
N GLU A 583 52.67 71.35 -101.93
CA GLU A 583 53.93 72.03 -102.31
C GLU A 583 54.53 71.45 -103.60
N ARG A 584 54.46 70.12 -103.81
CA ARG A 584 54.89 69.50 -105.06
C ARG A 584 54.02 69.92 -106.26
N LEU A 585 52.71 70.04 -106.06
CA LEU A 585 51.79 70.52 -107.09
C LEU A 585 52.07 71.99 -107.45
N LYS A 586 52.24 72.87 -106.45
CA LYS A 586 52.63 74.28 -106.68
C LYS A 586 53.94 74.39 -107.46
N ALA A 587 54.95 73.61 -107.09
CA ALA A 587 56.24 73.60 -107.77
C ALA A 587 56.12 73.16 -109.25
N TYR A 588 55.26 72.19 -109.56
CA TYR A 588 55.07 71.67 -110.92
C TYR A 588 54.26 72.62 -111.84
N TRP A 589 53.34 73.41 -111.29
CA TRP A 589 52.46 74.30 -112.05
C TRP A 589 52.90 75.78 -112.07
N LYS A 590 54.01 76.12 -111.42
CA LYS A 590 54.52 77.50 -111.24
C LYS A 590 54.68 78.31 -112.54
N ASP A 591 55.03 77.67 -113.65
CA ASP A 591 55.35 78.33 -114.93
C ASP A 591 54.29 78.04 -116.03
N LYS A 592 53.08 77.58 -115.67
CA LYS A 592 52.02 77.17 -116.62
C LYS A 592 50.76 78.05 -116.49
N ASP A 593 50.12 78.34 -117.62
CA ASP A 593 48.85 79.07 -117.66
C ASP A 593 47.75 78.30 -116.91
N ASN A 594 46.94 79.01 -116.11
CA ASN A 594 45.91 78.44 -115.22
C ASN A 594 46.41 77.46 -114.13
N GLY A 595 47.70 77.49 -113.77
CA GLY A 595 48.30 76.58 -112.79
C GLY A 595 47.57 76.52 -111.44
N ASP A 596 47.15 77.65 -110.88
CA ASP A 596 46.48 77.72 -109.57
C ASP A 596 45.11 76.99 -109.55
N GLN A 597 44.35 77.07 -110.65
CA GLN A 597 43.05 76.42 -110.77
C GLN A 597 43.19 74.90 -110.82
N GLU A 598 44.21 74.38 -111.51
CA GLU A 598 44.48 72.95 -111.59
C GLU A 598 45.08 72.36 -110.30
N VAL A 599 45.86 73.17 -109.56
CA VAL A 599 46.29 72.82 -108.19
C VAL A 599 45.07 72.68 -107.28
N GLU A 600 44.13 73.64 -107.29
CA GLU A 600 42.93 73.56 -106.44
C GLU A 600 42.00 72.42 -106.87
N ASN A 601 41.82 72.16 -108.17
CA ASN A 601 41.03 71.01 -108.66
C ASN A 601 41.63 69.68 -108.19
N SER A 602 42.97 69.54 -108.25
CA SER A 602 43.69 68.35 -107.79
C SER A 602 43.62 68.18 -106.27
N MET A 603 43.74 69.28 -105.52
CA MET A 603 43.58 69.29 -104.06
C MET A 603 42.13 68.99 -103.64
N LEU A 604 41.13 69.52 -104.34
CA LEU A 604 39.72 69.23 -104.09
C LEU A 604 39.39 67.75 -104.32
N ALA A 605 39.94 67.14 -105.36
CA ALA A 605 39.80 65.71 -105.62
C ALA A 605 40.44 64.86 -104.50
N LEU A 606 41.62 65.28 -104.00
CA LEU A 606 42.27 64.64 -102.85
C LEU A 606 41.43 64.80 -101.57
N ARG A 607 41.03 66.03 -101.21
CA ARG A 607 40.19 66.31 -100.04
C ARG A 607 38.89 65.49 -100.04
N LYS A 608 38.18 65.41 -101.18
CA LYS A 608 36.99 64.54 -101.31
C LYS A 608 37.30 63.06 -101.02
N ARG A 609 38.45 62.55 -101.46
CA ARG A 609 38.87 61.17 -101.18
C ARG A 609 39.24 60.97 -99.71
N MET A 610 39.87 61.97 -99.09
CA MET A 610 40.19 61.99 -97.66
C MET A 610 38.91 62.01 -96.82
N ASP A 611 37.93 62.83 -97.19
CA ASP A 611 36.61 62.86 -96.54
C ASP A 611 35.93 61.49 -96.62
N GLN A 612 35.91 60.85 -97.80
CA GLN A 612 35.33 59.50 -97.96
C GLN A 612 36.01 58.47 -97.05
N LYS A 613 37.34 58.49 -96.96
CA LYS A 613 38.10 57.63 -96.05
C LYS A 613 37.80 57.95 -94.57
N HIS A 614 37.66 59.22 -94.22
CA HIS A 614 37.29 59.64 -92.88
C HIS A 614 35.91 59.12 -92.47
N HIS A 615 34.90 59.27 -93.33
CA HIS A 615 33.56 58.71 -93.09
C HIS A 615 33.59 57.19 -92.98
N ALA A 616 34.36 56.50 -93.84
CA ALA A 616 34.54 55.05 -93.74
C ALA A 616 35.20 54.63 -92.42
N TRP A 617 36.20 55.39 -91.96
CA TRP A 617 36.85 55.16 -90.67
C TRP A 617 35.92 55.44 -89.49
N GLN A 618 35.12 56.53 -89.52
CA GLN A 618 34.12 56.82 -88.49
C GLN A 618 33.09 55.68 -88.37
N LYS A 619 32.61 55.17 -89.51
CA LYS A 619 31.70 54.02 -89.54
C LYS A 619 32.38 52.77 -88.94
N TRP A 620 33.61 52.48 -89.36
CA TRP A 620 34.37 51.35 -88.79
C TRP A 620 34.61 51.51 -87.28
N LYS A 621 34.96 52.71 -86.80
CA LYS A 621 35.11 53.00 -85.37
C LYS A 621 33.79 52.73 -84.62
N ALA A 622 32.66 53.21 -85.15
CA ALA A 622 31.35 52.98 -84.56
C ALA A 622 31.00 51.48 -84.51
N ASP A 623 31.28 50.73 -85.57
CA ASP A 623 31.07 49.29 -85.62
C ASP A 623 31.95 48.55 -84.59
N GLN A 624 33.22 48.94 -84.44
CA GLN A 624 34.13 48.38 -83.43
C GLN A 624 33.65 48.66 -82.01
N LEU A 625 33.18 49.87 -81.73
CA LEU A 625 32.62 50.22 -80.42
C LEU A 625 31.33 49.44 -80.14
N LYS A 626 30.44 49.27 -81.12
CA LYS A 626 29.23 48.44 -80.99
C LYS A 626 29.53 46.98 -80.67
N VAL A 627 30.55 46.39 -81.32
CA VAL A 627 30.94 45.00 -81.03
C VAL A 627 31.46 44.86 -79.60
N LEU A 628 32.20 45.87 -79.10
CA LEU A 628 32.65 45.86 -77.70
C LEU A 628 31.49 46.05 -76.73
N GLU A 629 30.57 46.98 -77.02
CA GLU A 629 29.36 47.25 -76.25
C GLU A 629 28.52 45.97 -76.09
N ALA A 630 28.22 45.28 -77.19
CA ALA A 630 27.47 44.02 -77.17
C ALA A 630 28.13 42.95 -76.27
N LYS A 631 29.46 42.81 -76.31
CA LYS A 631 30.19 41.86 -75.45
C LYS A 631 30.11 42.23 -73.97
N LEU A 632 30.12 43.53 -73.65
CA LEU A 632 29.99 44.01 -72.27
C LEU A 632 28.56 43.84 -71.76
N ASP A 633 27.56 44.07 -72.61
CA ASP A 633 26.16 43.80 -72.31
C ASP A 633 25.90 42.32 -72.09
N ASP A 634 26.41 41.42 -72.94
CA ASP A 634 26.32 39.97 -72.74
C ASP A 634 26.90 39.54 -71.38
N ASN A 635 28.06 40.12 -71.00
CA ASN A 635 28.68 39.84 -69.71
C ASN A 635 27.83 40.34 -68.54
N ARG A 636 27.22 41.51 -68.68
CA ARG A 636 26.28 42.07 -67.71
C ARG A 636 25.05 41.19 -67.57
N THR A 637 24.41 40.79 -68.66
CA THR A 637 23.24 39.90 -68.64
C THR A 637 23.57 38.57 -67.98
N TYR A 638 24.71 37.94 -68.32
CA TYR A 638 25.14 36.71 -67.65
C TYR A 638 25.26 36.86 -66.13
N ARG A 639 25.80 37.99 -65.65
CA ARG A 639 25.91 38.29 -64.22
C ARG A 639 24.55 38.53 -63.57
N GLU A 640 23.66 39.26 -64.22
CA GLU A 640 22.28 39.50 -63.76
C GLU A 640 21.50 38.17 -63.60
N GLU A 641 21.66 37.20 -64.50
CA GLU A 641 21.06 35.86 -64.38
C GLU A 641 21.60 35.07 -63.17
N LEU A 642 22.90 35.17 -62.87
CA LEU A 642 23.48 34.56 -61.67
C LEU A 642 22.92 35.19 -60.39
N MET A 643 22.74 36.50 -60.36
CA MET A 643 22.09 37.22 -59.24
C MET A 643 20.64 36.79 -59.06
N TYR A 644 19.89 36.64 -60.16
CA TYR A 644 18.51 36.15 -60.13
C TYR A 644 18.44 34.74 -59.52
N SER A 645 19.31 33.83 -59.98
CA SER A 645 19.40 32.47 -59.43
C SER A 645 19.78 32.45 -57.95
N ALA A 646 20.71 33.32 -57.53
CA ALA A 646 21.10 33.46 -56.12
C ALA A 646 19.94 33.96 -55.24
N LYS A 647 19.16 34.93 -55.73
CA LYS A 647 17.95 35.42 -55.04
C LYS A 647 16.91 34.32 -54.88
N HIS A 648 16.64 33.54 -55.93
CA HIS A 648 15.67 32.44 -55.86
C HIS A 648 16.09 31.35 -54.87
N ARG A 649 17.37 30.96 -54.87
CA ARG A 649 17.90 29.99 -53.87
C ARG A 649 17.73 30.50 -52.45
N LEU A 650 17.97 31.79 -52.21
CA LEU A 650 17.76 32.38 -50.89
C LEU A 650 16.28 32.39 -50.53
N ASP A 651 15.39 32.76 -51.45
CA ASP A 651 13.93 32.75 -51.23
C ASP A 651 13.41 31.35 -50.89
N ASP A 652 13.87 30.32 -51.61
CA ASP A 652 13.48 28.93 -51.31
C ASP A 652 14.03 28.46 -49.96
N SER A 653 15.28 28.80 -49.63
CA SER A 653 15.84 28.54 -48.29
C SER A 653 15.05 29.25 -47.18
N CYS A 654 14.56 30.47 -47.44
CA CYS A 654 13.70 31.19 -46.49
C CYS A 654 12.35 30.50 -46.30
N LYS A 655 11.70 30.06 -47.38
CA LYS A 655 10.44 29.31 -47.32
C LYS A 655 10.60 28.00 -46.55
N GLU A 656 11.70 27.28 -46.75
CA GLU A 656 11.98 26.04 -46.02
C GLU A 656 12.16 26.30 -44.52
N LYS A 657 12.91 27.36 -44.15
CA LYS A 657 13.06 27.77 -42.74
C LYS A 657 11.72 28.15 -42.11
N GLU A 658 10.85 28.87 -42.83
CA GLU A 658 9.50 29.19 -42.38
C GLU A 658 8.65 27.92 -42.18
N ALA A 659 8.73 26.96 -43.10
CA ALA A 659 7.99 25.70 -43.00
C ALA A 659 8.48 24.82 -41.84
N GLU A 660 9.80 24.72 -41.63
CA GLU A 660 10.39 24.01 -40.48
C GLU A 660 9.98 24.65 -39.15
N MET A 661 9.96 26.00 -39.07
CA MET A 661 9.50 26.72 -37.89
C MET A 661 8.04 26.37 -37.55
N MET A 662 7.16 26.36 -38.55
CA MET A 662 5.75 25.99 -38.37
C MET A 662 5.59 24.54 -37.91
N ARG A 663 6.37 23.61 -38.48
CA ARG A 663 6.38 22.20 -38.09
C ARG A 663 6.82 22.03 -36.63
N ARG A 664 7.88 22.73 -36.21
CA ARG A 664 8.35 22.72 -34.82
C ARG A 664 7.30 23.27 -33.84
N MET A 665 6.69 24.41 -34.15
CA MET A 665 5.65 24.98 -33.27
C MET A 665 4.44 24.07 -33.10
N ALA A 666 4.00 23.41 -34.18
CA ALA A 666 2.92 22.44 -34.12
C ALA A 666 3.31 21.21 -33.29
N ALA A 667 4.55 20.72 -33.41
CA ALA A 667 5.07 19.62 -32.61
C ALA A 667 5.16 19.97 -31.12
N GLU A 668 5.59 21.18 -30.77
CA GLU A 668 5.66 21.63 -29.38
C GLU A 668 4.28 21.75 -28.73
N LYS A 669 3.26 22.20 -29.47
CA LYS A 669 1.86 22.20 -29.00
C LYS A 669 1.35 20.78 -28.78
N LYS A 670 1.66 19.85 -29.69
CA LYS A 670 1.35 18.41 -29.51
C LYS A 670 2.02 17.81 -28.28
N TRP A 671 3.27 18.18 -28.02
CA TRP A 671 3.98 17.78 -26.80
C TRP A 671 3.28 18.26 -25.53
N LEU A 672 2.85 19.53 -25.51
CA LEU A 672 2.12 20.09 -24.37
C LEU A 672 0.79 19.36 -24.15
N GLU A 673 -0.01 19.16 -25.20
CA GLU A 673 -1.25 18.37 -25.14
C GLU A 673 -1.01 16.95 -24.58
N ALA A 674 0.00 16.25 -25.09
CA ALA A 674 0.30 14.89 -24.67
C ALA A 674 0.75 14.80 -23.19
N VAL A 675 1.49 15.79 -22.71
CA VAL A 675 1.94 15.86 -21.32
C VAL A 675 0.80 16.24 -20.37
N ILE A 676 -0.08 17.18 -20.76
CA ILE A 676 -1.27 17.53 -19.97
C ILE A 676 -2.14 16.29 -19.72
N LEU A 677 -2.44 15.53 -20.78
CA LEU A 677 -3.22 14.29 -20.67
C LEU A 677 -2.55 13.24 -19.77
N GLU A 678 -1.22 13.12 -19.83
CA GLU A 678 -0.50 12.19 -18.96
C GLU A 678 -0.54 12.65 -17.49
N ARG A 679 -0.47 13.95 -17.23
CA ARG A 679 -0.55 14.50 -15.86
C ARG A 679 -1.93 14.30 -15.26
N GLU A 680 -2.99 14.54 -16.03
CA GLU A 680 -4.37 14.25 -15.61
C GLU A 680 -4.54 12.76 -15.27
N LYS A 681 -4.04 11.89 -16.15
CA LYS A 681 -4.07 10.44 -15.93
C LYS A 681 -3.35 10.05 -14.64
N LEU A 682 -2.12 10.51 -14.44
CA LEU A 682 -1.35 10.22 -13.23
C LEU A 682 -2.07 10.73 -11.99
N LEU A 683 -2.56 11.97 -11.98
CA LEU A 683 -3.24 12.52 -10.82
C LEU A 683 -4.51 11.73 -10.45
N ASN A 684 -5.24 11.21 -11.44
CA ASN A 684 -6.37 10.31 -11.20
C ASN A 684 -5.93 8.94 -10.65
N GLU A 685 -4.79 8.41 -11.09
CA GLU A 685 -4.21 7.17 -10.52
C GLU A 685 -3.79 7.35 -9.06
N TRP A 686 -3.22 8.52 -8.71
CA TRP A 686 -2.90 8.87 -7.32
C TRP A 686 -4.16 9.00 -6.45
N GLU A 687 -5.22 9.66 -6.95
CA GLU A 687 -6.51 9.76 -6.26
C GLU A 687 -7.11 8.37 -6.00
N ALA A 688 -7.10 7.49 -7.01
CA ALA A 688 -7.60 6.12 -6.86
C ALA A 688 -6.80 5.32 -5.83
N GLN A 689 -5.47 5.44 -5.84
CA GLN A 689 -4.61 4.76 -4.86
C GLN A 689 -4.83 5.26 -3.42
N GLU A 690 -5.04 6.56 -3.21
CA GLU A 690 -5.32 7.11 -1.88
C GLU A 690 -6.72 6.73 -1.38
N VAL A 691 -7.69 6.57 -2.29
CA VAL A 691 -9.04 6.06 -1.96
C VAL A 691 -9.02 4.56 -1.64
N GLU A 692 -8.26 3.76 -2.39
CA GLU A 692 -8.22 2.29 -2.25
C GLU A 692 -7.27 1.81 -1.15
N GLY A 693 -6.08 2.40 -1.04
CA GLY A 693 -5.00 1.96 -0.13
C GLY A 693 -5.40 1.96 1.34
N ASP A 694 -6.30 2.86 1.73
CA ASP A 694 -6.80 2.92 3.10
C ASP A 694 -8.22 2.33 3.26
N ALA A 695 -8.83 1.80 2.19
CA ALA A 695 -10.14 1.13 2.25
C ALA A 695 -10.06 -0.28 2.85
N ASP A 696 -8.88 -0.90 2.82
CA ASP A 696 -8.63 -2.23 3.44
C ASP A 696 -8.84 -2.22 4.96
N SER A 697 -8.85 -1.04 5.59
CA SER A 697 -9.17 -0.86 7.00
C SER A 697 -10.67 -1.06 7.33
N ILE A 698 -11.57 -1.07 6.33
CA ILE A 698 -13.02 -1.18 6.54
C ILE A 698 -13.46 -2.64 6.71
N PHE A 699 -12.73 -3.58 6.10
CA PHE A 699 -13.03 -5.01 6.12
C PHE A 699 -12.03 -5.83 6.94
N ALA A 700 -11.04 -5.18 7.55
CA ALA A 700 -10.20 -5.81 8.56
C ALA A 700 -11.08 -6.15 9.77
N VAL A 701 -11.62 -7.36 9.76
CA VAL A 701 -12.14 -8.02 10.96
C VAL A 701 -11.01 -7.94 11.97
N GLU A 702 -11.20 -7.16 13.04
CA GLU A 702 -10.37 -7.26 14.23
C GLU A 702 -10.44 -8.72 14.64
N SER A 703 -9.40 -9.49 14.29
CA SER A 703 -9.27 -10.86 14.73
C SER A 703 -9.17 -10.79 16.23
N GLU A 704 -10.27 -11.13 16.92
CA GLU A 704 -10.26 -11.37 18.34
C GLU A 704 -9.09 -12.31 18.64
N ASP A 705 -8.18 -11.77 19.45
CA ASP A 705 -6.98 -12.39 19.95
C ASP A 705 -7.32 -13.80 20.47
N SER A 706 -6.95 -14.81 19.68
CA SER A 706 -7.03 -16.22 20.08
C SER A 706 -5.91 -16.47 21.08
N GLY A 707 -6.17 -16.08 22.33
CA GLY A 707 -5.44 -16.52 23.50
C GLY A 707 -5.63 -18.02 23.74
N ASP A 708 -5.13 -18.85 22.84
CA ASP A 708 -5.09 -20.30 22.99
C ASP A 708 -3.91 -20.64 23.91
N GLY A 709 -4.17 -20.54 25.22
CA GLY A 709 -3.28 -21.01 26.27
C GLY A 709 -3.10 -22.52 26.16
N HIS A 710 -1.95 -22.94 25.62
CA HIS A 710 -1.55 -24.33 25.48
C HIS A 710 -1.45 -25.01 26.86
N TYR A 711 -2.50 -25.71 27.27
CA TYR A 711 -2.52 -26.58 28.44
C TYR A 711 -1.97 -27.96 28.05
N VAL A 712 -0.69 -28.23 28.34
CA VAL A 712 -0.11 -29.57 28.19
C VAL A 712 -0.45 -30.40 29.41
N ILE A 713 -1.44 -31.29 29.26
CA ILE A 713 -1.72 -32.40 30.18
C ILE A 713 -0.62 -33.45 29.99
N ALA A 714 0.27 -33.58 30.97
CA ALA A 714 1.16 -34.73 31.09
C ALA A 714 0.50 -35.78 31.99
N THR A 715 -0.13 -36.78 31.38
CA THR A 715 -0.49 -38.04 32.04
C THR A 715 0.72 -38.97 32.06
N ALA A 716 1.11 -39.38 33.26
CA ALA A 716 2.12 -40.42 33.49
C ALA A 716 1.46 -41.81 33.41
N PHE A 717 2.03 -42.67 32.56
CA PHE A 717 2.15 -44.12 32.75
C PHE A 717 3.46 -44.60 32.15
#